data_AF-L8WQP2-F1
#
_entry.id   AF-L8WQP2-F1
#
_cell.length_a   1.000
_cell.length_b   1.000
_cell.length_c   1.000
_cell.angle_alpha   90.00
_cell.angle_beta   90.00
_cell.angle_gamma   90.00
#
_symmetry.space_group_name_H-M   'P 1'
#
loop_
_entity.id
_entity.type
_entity.pdbx_description
1 polymer ?
#
loop_
_entity_poly.entity_id
_entity_poly.type
_entity_poly.pdbx_seq_one_letter_code
_entity_poly.pdbx_strand_id
1 'polypeptide(L)'
;MLKLEQIEYHWNELWRTIIATLVFVLAKQDVVASGTIPIEQIIVGIVQVLDLAVACADGFLPTPEAVHQLVYEMVRASPTLQQLKEREQSEKYKHSLQDLLMTIEFYEDQLEGTNSADNVMRVLAREIERDGVHGVSTREREEPVFRTMGLYGWFSPGQLNVISITAGPVILKRHCPKQLEGTPIFSSKRLLSTRDLFQMASRALIFLPALFDLVNGATVLSARAQTFNGVGGSGAWWPNDLHHFPESVKRNLSDLLFSEKGLGLSSYRYNLGGGGLGVSTPARAPETFYVSQGVYNWSADAQGLYFLKAAFAYPNLDGNSQLTAFVNSGPRDFTTNGQSCGGLFKTGTEAGYAQYIADTLDHIINTLRIPVSYLSPFNEPDNSFGPVPCGQEGMQTNPNQRAAVINGIYNKLVTKGLQSKVGIMADESSNLGLAQNEYASWLPQVLDKIAVICHHTKFAAVSGQPTHQTGNGVGATIQRLHFATMMMQSFIVVQETHYDFWTLLSMIGCSPLGNPSCVNSINTSGWQDGLIYYDPNYAQNGNFALYLTKHYWTMKHFGNFVKPGFVRHAVDGSNTRILAVESDTAFTLLAINPYTTQTTIPVSFQDTSLRLQATHTYRTSATEDFASVGLPVLSNGSWSLILAPTSLTTWVFSKVK
;
A
#
# COMPACT_ATOMS: atom_id res chain seq x y z
N MET A 1 26.19 -17.25 0.28
CA MET A 1 24.82 -16.71 0.40
C MET A 1 23.87 -17.82 0.01
N LEU A 2 23.08 -18.32 0.96
CA LEU A 2 22.05 -19.33 0.71
C LEU A 2 20.98 -18.69 -0.18
N LYS A 3 20.75 -19.27 -1.38
CA LYS A 3 19.54 -19.00 -2.17
C LYS A 3 18.34 -19.36 -1.28
N LEU A 4 17.56 -18.36 -0.88
CA LEU A 4 16.16 -18.60 -0.54
C LEU A 4 15.48 -18.97 -1.86
N GLU A 5 15.38 -20.26 -2.16
CA GLU A 5 14.42 -20.73 -3.16
C GLU A 5 13.03 -20.43 -2.60
N GLN A 6 12.48 -19.31 -3.03
CA GLN A 6 11.08 -18.99 -2.80
C GLN A 6 10.27 -20.00 -3.62
N ILE A 7 9.44 -20.79 -2.94
CA ILE A 7 8.53 -21.71 -3.61
C ILE A 7 7.60 -20.84 -4.47
N GLU A 8 7.69 -20.98 -5.79
CA GLU A 8 6.78 -20.31 -6.72
C GLU A 8 5.40 -20.99 -6.57
N TYR A 9 4.45 -20.30 -5.92
CA TYR A 9 3.11 -20.83 -5.71
C TYR A 9 2.28 -20.66 -6.98
N HIS A 10 1.86 -21.79 -7.56
CA HIS A 10 0.88 -21.80 -8.63
C HIS A 10 -0.54 -21.66 -8.06
N TRP A 11 -0.95 -20.42 -7.74
CA TRP A 11 -2.22 -20.10 -7.08
C TRP A 11 -3.44 -20.70 -7.80
N ASN A 12 -3.47 -20.66 -9.13
CA ASN A 12 -4.53 -21.29 -9.93
C ASN A 12 -4.65 -22.81 -9.65
N GLU A 13 -3.51 -23.52 -9.66
CA GLU A 13 -3.48 -24.96 -9.39
C GLU A 13 -3.84 -25.27 -7.94
N LEU A 14 -3.50 -24.39 -6.99
CA LEU A 14 -3.95 -24.50 -5.60
C LEU A 14 -5.48 -24.44 -5.50
N TRP A 15 -6.11 -23.43 -6.08
CA TRP A 15 -7.57 -23.25 -6.03
C TRP A 15 -8.31 -24.41 -6.71
N ARG A 16 -7.83 -24.82 -7.89
CA ARG A 16 -8.34 -26.00 -8.59
C ARG A 16 -8.22 -27.27 -7.75
N THR A 17 -7.09 -27.46 -7.06
CA THR A 17 -6.88 -28.63 -6.22
C THR A 17 -7.80 -28.65 -5.01
N ILE A 18 -7.98 -27.50 -4.33
CA ILE A 18 -8.88 -27.36 -3.19
C ILE A 18 -10.32 -27.67 -3.61
N ILE A 19 -10.78 -27.08 -4.72
CA ILE A 19 -12.13 -27.28 -5.26
C ILE A 19 -12.32 -28.72 -5.77
N ALA A 20 -11.34 -29.28 -6.48
CA ALA A 20 -11.40 -30.67 -6.96
C ALA A 20 -11.45 -31.67 -5.81
N THR A 21 -10.79 -31.37 -4.68
CA THR A 21 -10.88 -32.18 -3.46
C THR A 21 -12.30 -32.15 -2.89
N LEU A 22 -12.94 -30.98 -2.85
CA LEU A 22 -14.34 -30.85 -2.44
C LEU A 22 -15.28 -31.66 -3.34
N VAL A 23 -15.13 -31.53 -4.66
CA VAL A 23 -15.90 -32.30 -5.65
C VAL A 23 -15.71 -33.81 -5.45
N PHE A 24 -14.47 -34.26 -5.28
CA PHE A 24 -14.15 -35.67 -5.08
C PHE A 24 -14.78 -36.22 -3.79
N VAL A 25 -14.64 -35.48 -2.70
CA VAL A 25 -15.17 -35.87 -1.38
C VAL A 25 -16.70 -35.96 -1.44
N LEU A 26 -17.38 -35.03 -2.12
CA LEU A 26 -18.83 -35.06 -2.29
C LEU A 26 -19.29 -36.21 -3.20
N ALA A 27 -18.50 -36.58 -4.21
CA ALA A 27 -18.85 -37.64 -5.17
C ALA A 27 -18.55 -39.07 -4.67
N LYS A 28 -17.74 -39.24 -3.60
CA LYS A 28 -17.26 -40.55 -3.13
C LYS A 28 -17.62 -40.87 -1.68
N GLN A 29 -18.62 -40.20 -1.13
CA GLN A 29 -19.02 -40.34 0.28
C GLN A 29 -19.36 -41.78 0.67
N ASP A 30 -20.04 -42.52 -0.20
CA ASP A 30 -20.48 -43.90 0.01
C ASP A 30 -19.30 -44.88 0.18
N VAL A 31 -18.14 -44.53 -0.39
CA VAL A 31 -16.92 -45.35 -0.39
C VAL A 31 -16.00 -44.95 0.78
N VAL A 32 -15.93 -43.66 1.08
CA VAL A 32 -15.01 -43.08 2.09
C VAL A 32 -15.59 -43.18 3.52
N ALA A 33 -16.91 -43.31 3.69
CA ALA A 33 -17.57 -43.50 4.99
C ALA A 33 -17.14 -44.78 5.76
N SER A 34 -16.40 -45.68 5.12
CA SER A 34 -15.82 -46.88 5.76
C SER A 34 -14.46 -46.63 6.45
N GLY A 35 -13.89 -45.42 6.37
CA GLY A 35 -12.58 -45.07 6.93
C GLY A 35 -12.62 -44.12 8.13
N THR A 36 -11.48 -44.02 8.84
CA THR A 36 -11.23 -43.17 10.03
C THR A 36 -11.12 -41.66 9.75
N ILE A 37 -11.33 -41.21 8.51
CA ILE A 37 -11.18 -39.80 8.12
C ILE A 37 -12.55 -39.12 8.22
N PRO A 38 -12.73 -38.12 9.11
CA PRO A 38 -13.98 -37.39 9.22
C PRO A 38 -14.17 -36.46 8.01
N ILE A 39 -14.85 -36.96 6.97
CA ILE A 39 -15.21 -36.24 5.73
C ILE A 39 -15.77 -34.85 6.03
N GLU A 40 -16.61 -34.74 7.06
CA GLU A 40 -17.21 -33.48 7.49
C GLU A 40 -16.17 -32.43 7.89
N GLN A 41 -15.07 -32.84 8.55
CA GLN A 41 -13.99 -31.91 8.90
C GLN A 41 -13.22 -31.41 7.69
N ILE A 42 -13.10 -32.23 6.64
CA ILE A 42 -12.47 -31.83 5.38
C ILE A 42 -13.34 -30.80 4.66
N ILE A 43 -14.66 -31.02 4.62
CA ILE A 43 -15.62 -30.08 4.02
C ILE A 43 -15.58 -28.74 4.77
N VAL A 44 -15.67 -28.77 6.11
CA VAL A 44 -15.55 -27.57 6.97
C VAL A 44 -14.25 -26.81 6.66
N GLY A 45 -13.11 -27.52 6.66
CA GLY A 45 -11.80 -26.90 6.41
C GLY A 45 -11.69 -26.28 5.02
N ILE A 46 -12.21 -26.93 3.98
CA ILE A 46 -12.19 -26.39 2.61
C ILE A 46 -13.07 -25.14 2.51
N VAL A 47 -14.29 -25.17 3.03
CA VAL A 47 -15.22 -24.03 2.98
C VAL A 47 -14.63 -22.83 3.73
N GLN A 48 -14.07 -23.05 4.92
CA GLN A 48 -13.44 -21.98 5.71
C GLN A 48 -12.17 -21.43 5.04
N VAL A 49 -11.35 -22.27 4.41
CA VAL A 49 -10.16 -21.81 3.69
C VAL A 49 -10.53 -20.99 2.45
N LEU A 50 -11.56 -21.39 1.70
CA LEU A 50 -12.04 -20.62 0.56
C LEU A 50 -12.63 -19.27 1.00
N ASP A 51 -13.43 -19.26 2.06
CA ASP A 51 -13.99 -18.04 2.62
C ASP A 51 -12.91 -17.07 3.10
N LEU A 52 -11.94 -17.58 3.88
CA LEU A 52 -10.77 -16.82 4.31
C LEU A 52 -9.95 -16.31 3.12
N ALA A 53 -9.74 -17.14 2.10
CA ALA A 53 -8.98 -16.77 0.91
C ALA A 53 -9.64 -15.61 0.16
N VAL A 54 -10.97 -15.58 0.07
CA VAL A 54 -11.73 -14.49 -0.56
C VAL A 54 -11.71 -13.25 0.32
N ALA A 55 -11.91 -13.41 1.63
CA ALA A 55 -11.92 -12.31 2.59
C ALA A 55 -10.56 -11.60 2.69
N CYS A 56 -9.47 -12.36 2.47
CA CYS A 56 -8.09 -11.90 2.58
C CYS A 56 -7.36 -11.86 1.23
N ALA A 57 -8.07 -11.98 0.11
CA ALA A 57 -7.47 -12.10 -1.22
C ALA A 57 -6.46 -10.98 -1.48
N ASP A 58 -6.84 -9.74 -1.15
CA ASP A 58 -6.01 -8.54 -1.31
C ASP A 58 -4.80 -8.48 -0.36
N GLY A 59 -4.77 -9.34 0.67
CA GLY A 59 -3.75 -9.33 1.72
C GLY A 59 -2.61 -10.33 1.52
N PHE A 60 -2.83 -11.43 0.77
CA PHE A 60 -1.80 -12.45 0.55
C PHE A 60 -1.60 -12.85 -0.92
N LEU A 61 -2.54 -12.53 -1.81
CA LEU A 61 -2.36 -12.84 -3.23
C LEU A 61 -1.44 -11.79 -3.88
N PRO A 62 -0.39 -12.24 -4.58
CA PRO A 62 0.69 -11.35 -5.03
C PRO A 62 0.30 -10.49 -6.24
N THR A 63 -0.76 -10.85 -6.94
CA THR A 63 -1.19 -10.18 -8.18
C THR A 63 -2.72 -10.10 -8.29
N PRO A 64 -3.27 -9.06 -8.96
CA PRO A 64 -4.70 -8.98 -9.27
C PRO A 64 -5.20 -10.19 -10.05
N GLU A 65 -4.38 -10.69 -10.99
CA GLU A 65 -4.66 -11.89 -11.74
C GLU A 65 -4.89 -13.13 -10.84
N ALA A 66 -4.15 -13.25 -9.73
CA ALA A 66 -4.36 -14.32 -8.77
C ALA A 66 -5.70 -14.18 -8.00
N VAL A 67 -6.17 -12.94 -7.76
CA VAL A 67 -7.49 -12.66 -7.18
C VAL A 67 -8.59 -12.99 -8.19
N HIS A 68 -8.43 -12.60 -9.46
CA HIS A 68 -9.36 -12.92 -10.54
C HIS A 68 -9.51 -14.44 -10.69
N GLN A 69 -8.40 -15.18 -10.64
CA GLN A 69 -8.38 -16.64 -10.73
C GLN A 69 -9.09 -17.32 -9.55
N LEU A 70 -8.92 -16.80 -8.33
CA LEU A 70 -9.66 -17.29 -7.15
C LEU A 70 -11.18 -17.14 -7.35
N VAL A 71 -11.64 -15.93 -7.70
CA VAL A 71 -13.07 -15.64 -7.92
C VAL A 71 -13.60 -16.46 -9.09
N TYR A 72 -12.84 -16.57 -10.17
CA TYR A 72 -13.19 -17.38 -11.34
C TYR A 72 -13.40 -18.86 -10.99
N GLU A 73 -12.44 -19.48 -10.29
CA GLU A 73 -12.57 -20.90 -9.92
C GLU A 73 -13.73 -21.12 -8.92
N MET A 74 -14.04 -20.15 -8.06
CA MET A 74 -15.24 -20.20 -7.21
C MET A 74 -16.55 -20.15 -7.98
N VAL A 75 -16.69 -19.19 -8.90
CA VAL A 75 -17.87 -19.07 -9.76
C VAL A 75 -18.04 -20.35 -10.59
N ARG A 76 -16.94 -20.88 -11.14
CA ARG A 76 -16.95 -22.17 -11.85
C ARG A 76 -17.39 -23.34 -10.96
N ALA A 77 -17.07 -23.30 -9.67
CA ALA A 77 -17.45 -24.29 -8.67
C ALA A 77 -18.84 -24.07 -8.06
N SER A 78 -19.59 -23.05 -8.51
CA SER A 78 -20.89 -22.67 -7.97
C SER A 78 -21.86 -23.84 -7.77
N PRO A 79 -22.09 -24.76 -8.75
CA PRO A 79 -23.00 -25.88 -8.54
C PRO A 79 -22.58 -26.82 -7.40
N THR A 80 -21.28 -26.96 -7.16
CA THR A 80 -20.74 -27.80 -6.06
C THR A 80 -20.89 -27.11 -4.71
N LEU A 81 -20.64 -25.80 -4.64
CA LEU A 81 -20.80 -25.02 -3.41
C LEU A 81 -22.28 -24.87 -3.04
N GLN A 82 -23.18 -24.73 -4.01
CA GLN A 82 -24.63 -24.70 -3.77
C GLN A 82 -25.17 -26.03 -3.21
N GLN A 83 -24.63 -27.19 -3.63
CA GLN A 83 -25.02 -28.50 -3.08
C GLN A 83 -24.74 -28.63 -1.57
N LEU A 84 -23.80 -27.86 -1.02
CA LEU A 84 -23.51 -27.87 0.41
C LEU A 84 -24.63 -27.20 1.23
N LYS A 85 -25.44 -26.33 0.62
CA LYS A 85 -26.57 -25.65 1.29
C LYS A 85 -27.62 -26.61 1.82
N GLU A 86 -27.90 -27.68 1.07
CA GLU A 86 -28.85 -28.73 1.45
C GLU A 86 -28.29 -29.70 2.49
N ARG A 87 -26.95 -29.70 2.66
CA ARG A 87 -26.21 -30.61 3.54
C ARG A 87 -25.82 -29.99 4.87
N GLU A 88 -25.83 -28.67 4.98
CA GLU A 88 -25.52 -27.96 6.22
C GLU A 88 -26.64 -28.16 7.26
N GLN A 89 -26.45 -29.16 8.14
CA GLN A 89 -27.32 -29.43 9.29
C GLN A 89 -26.64 -29.18 10.65
N SER A 90 -25.34 -28.90 10.69
CA SER A 90 -24.50 -28.88 11.90
C SER A 90 -24.03 -27.49 12.34
N GLU A 91 -24.35 -26.44 11.57
CA GLU A 91 -23.96 -25.03 11.78
C GLU A 91 -22.44 -24.75 11.79
N LYS A 92 -21.61 -25.72 11.40
CA LYS A 92 -20.15 -25.64 11.49
C LYS A 92 -19.50 -24.76 10.42
N TYR A 93 -20.16 -24.58 9.27
CA TYR A 93 -19.64 -23.77 8.15
C TYR A 93 -20.73 -22.94 7.47
N LYS A 94 -21.91 -22.85 8.07
CA LYS A 94 -23.08 -22.09 7.60
C LYS A 94 -22.75 -20.65 7.19
N HIS A 95 -22.02 -19.91 8.03
CA HIS A 95 -21.67 -18.51 7.77
C HIS A 95 -20.69 -18.38 6.60
N SER A 96 -19.56 -19.09 6.65
CA SER A 96 -18.57 -19.11 5.56
C SER A 96 -19.17 -19.56 4.23
N LEU A 97 -20.09 -20.53 4.24
CA LEU A 97 -20.79 -20.95 3.03
C LEU A 97 -21.75 -19.88 2.51
N GLN A 98 -22.50 -19.20 3.39
CA GLN A 98 -23.37 -18.09 3.00
C GLN A 98 -22.58 -16.94 2.38
N ASP A 99 -21.44 -16.61 2.95
CA ASP A 99 -20.56 -15.54 2.47
C ASP A 99 -19.97 -15.85 1.09
N LEU A 100 -19.52 -17.10 0.89
CA LEU A 100 -19.05 -17.57 -0.41
C LEU A 100 -20.16 -17.53 -1.47
N LEU A 101 -21.37 -18.00 -1.12
CA LEU A 101 -22.51 -18.00 -2.04
C LEU A 101 -22.95 -16.59 -2.42
N MET A 102 -22.94 -15.63 -1.49
CA MET A 102 -23.25 -14.23 -1.78
C MET A 102 -22.27 -13.64 -2.81
N THR A 103 -20.98 -13.90 -2.66
CA THR A 103 -19.96 -13.47 -3.64
C THR A 103 -20.17 -14.14 -4.99
N ILE A 104 -20.47 -15.45 -5.00
CA ILE A 104 -20.72 -16.20 -6.24
C ILE A 104 -21.94 -15.67 -6.99
N GLU A 105 -23.07 -15.50 -6.30
CA GLU A 105 -24.32 -15.01 -6.89
C GLU A 105 -24.14 -13.64 -7.55
N PHE A 106 -23.40 -12.72 -6.91
CA PHE A 106 -23.08 -11.42 -7.51
C PHE A 106 -22.31 -11.56 -8.82
N TYR A 107 -21.25 -12.36 -8.85
CA TYR A 107 -20.44 -12.49 -10.06
C TYR A 107 -21.12 -13.33 -11.14
N GLU A 108 -21.99 -14.28 -10.81
CA GLU A 108 -22.82 -14.98 -11.78
C GLU A 108 -23.78 -14.02 -12.51
N ASP A 109 -24.41 -13.09 -11.77
CA ASP A 109 -25.28 -12.05 -12.34
C ASP A 109 -24.51 -11.14 -13.32
N GLN A 110 -23.28 -10.74 -12.97
CA GLN A 110 -22.43 -9.94 -13.87
C GLN A 110 -21.97 -10.70 -15.12
N LEU A 111 -22.06 -12.03 -15.12
CA LEU A 111 -21.63 -12.88 -16.22
C LEU A 111 -22.78 -13.31 -17.14
N GLU A 112 -24.02 -12.90 -16.86
CA GLU A 112 -25.17 -13.21 -17.71
C GLU A 112 -24.93 -12.80 -19.18
N GLY A 113 -25.08 -13.76 -20.10
CA GLY A 113 -24.87 -13.56 -21.54
C GLY A 113 -23.42 -13.70 -22.04
N THR A 114 -22.48 -14.09 -21.17
CA THR A 114 -21.07 -14.30 -21.55
C THR A 114 -20.76 -15.78 -21.83
N ASN A 115 -20.24 -16.09 -23.03
CA ASN A 115 -20.12 -17.49 -23.49
C ASN A 115 -18.67 -18.01 -23.66
N SER A 116 -17.63 -17.21 -23.33
CA SER A 116 -16.22 -17.65 -23.43
C SER A 116 -15.42 -17.33 -22.17
N ALA A 117 -14.50 -18.23 -21.79
CA ALA A 117 -13.66 -18.09 -20.60
C ALA A 117 -12.83 -16.78 -20.59
N ASP A 118 -12.32 -16.36 -21.76
CA ASP A 118 -11.59 -15.09 -21.90
C ASP A 118 -12.48 -13.86 -21.64
N ASN A 119 -13.75 -13.91 -22.05
CA ASN A 119 -14.69 -12.83 -21.76
C ASN A 119 -15.15 -12.87 -20.29
N VAL A 120 -15.29 -14.06 -19.69
CA VAL A 120 -15.58 -14.21 -18.25
C VAL A 120 -14.47 -13.60 -17.41
N MET A 121 -13.20 -13.97 -17.67
CA MET A 121 -12.06 -13.40 -16.95
C MET A 121 -11.96 -11.89 -17.12
N ARG A 122 -12.26 -11.36 -18.32
CA ARG A 122 -12.29 -9.91 -18.57
C ARG A 122 -13.40 -9.20 -17.78
N VAL A 123 -14.58 -9.81 -17.69
CA VAL A 123 -15.70 -9.26 -16.90
C VAL A 123 -15.35 -9.29 -15.42
N LEU A 124 -14.88 -10.42 -14.89
CA LEU A 124 -14.47 -10.55 -13.50
C LEU A 124 -13.36 -9.57 -13.14
N ALA A 125 -12.31 -9.47 -13.96
CA ALA A 125 -11.23 -8.51 -13.76
C ALA A 125 -11.77 -7.08 -13.71
N ARG A 126 -12.64 -6.70 -14.64
CA ARG A 126 -13.26 -5.37 -14.65
C ARG A 126 -14.08 -5.10 -13.39
N GLU A 127 -14.88 -6.05 -12.92
CA GLU A 127 -15.72 -5.86 -11.74
C GLU A 127 -14.89 -5.83 -10.44
N ILE A 128 -13.91 -6.74 -10.30
CA ILE A 128 -13.00 -6.82 -9.15
C ILE A 128 -12.09 -5.59 -9.09
N GLU A 129 -11.55 -5.13 -10.22
CA GLU A 129 -10.73 -3.91 -10.28
C GLU A 129 -11.57 -2.65 -10.05
N ARG A 130 -12.90 -2.70 -10.29
CA ARG A 130 -13.82 -1.57 -10.04
C ARG A 130 -14.18 -1.44 -8.56
N ASP A 131 -14.63 -2.52 -7.93
CA ASP A 131 -15.28 -2.49 -6.61
C ASP A 131 -14.56 -3.33 -5.53
N GLY A 132 -13.42 -3.96 -5.87
CA GLY A 132 -12.82 -5.02 -5.05
C GLY A 132 -13.66 -6.29 -5.08
N VAL A 133 -13.28 -7.30 -4.29
CA VAL A 133 -14.06 -8.54 -4.24
C VAL A 133 -15.39 -8.32 -3.49
N HIS A 134 -16.52 -8.51 -4.19
CA HIS A 134 -17.86 -8.34 -3.62
C HIS A 134 -18.10 -9.22 -2.38
N GLY A 135 -18.76 -8.67 -1.37
CA GLY A 135 -19.11 -9.39 -0.13
C GLY A 135 -17.99 -9.46 0.93
N VAL A 136 -16.83 -8.84 0.69
CA VAL A 136 -15.68 -8.85 1.63
C VAL A 136 -15.81 -7.81 2.77
N SER A 137 -16.72 -6.83 2.64
CA SER A 137 -16.96 -5.80 3.67
C SER A 137 -17.88 -6.26 4.80
N THR A 138 -18.63 -7.36 4.61
CA THR A 138 -19.58 -7.91 5.60
C THR A 138 -18.99 -8.98 6.51
N ARG A 139 -17.76 -9.44 6.23
CA ARG A 139 -17.10 -10.55 6.94
C ARG A 139 -16.28 -10.04 8.12
N GLU A 140 -16.50 -10.59 9.31
CA GLU A 140 -15.64 -10.37 10.48
C GLU A 140 -14.26 -11.00 10.20
N ARG A 141 -13.19 -10.22 10.38
CA ARG A 141 -11.82 -10.62 10.05
C ARG A 141 -11.04 -10.85 11.35
N GLU A 142 -10.62 -12.06 11.63
CA GLU A 142 -9.53 -12.27 12.61
C GLU A 142 -8.18 -12.08 11.91
N GLU A 143 -7.30 -11.27 12.50
CA GLU A 143 -5.88 -11.29 12.14
C GLU A 143 -5.29 -12.68 12.41
N PRO A 144 -4.40 -13.21 11.54
CA PRO A 144 -3.61 -14.37 11.91
C PRO A 144 -2.75 -14.03 13.13
N VAL A 145 -2.95 -14.75 14.23
CA VAL A 145 -2.18 -14.59 15.47
C VAL A 145 -0.68 -14.77 15.17
N PHE A 146 0.07 -13.67 15.12
CA PHE A 146 1.52 -13.70 15.17
C PHE A 146 1.96 -14.09 16.58
N ARG A 147 2.00 -15.40 16.87
CA ARG A 147 2.85 -15.88 17.97
C ARG A 147 4.28 -15.54 17.59
N THR A 148 4.93 -14.70 18.40
CA THR A 148 6.37 -14.45 18.38
C THR A 148 7.12 -15.78 18.30
N MET A 149 7.54 -16.14 17.08
CA MET A 149 8.49 -17.21 16.85
C MET A 149 9.63 -16.56 16.08
N GLY A 150 10.63 -16.11 16.85
CA GLY A 150 11.82 -15.45 16.32
C GLY A 150 12.42 -16.29 15.19
N LEU A 151 12.74 -15.60 14.10
CA LEU A 151 13.31 -16.15 12.86
C LEU A 151 14.78 -16.61 13.00
N TYR A 152 15.20 -16.96 14.21
CA TYR A 152 16.48 -17.59 14.49
C TYR A 152 16.26 -18.71 15.50
N GLY A 153 16.35 -19.97 15.04
CA GLY A 153 16.64 -21.08 15.93
C GLY A 153 15.83 -22.35 15.81
N TRP A 154 15.34 -22.79 14.64
CA TRP A 154 14.94 -24.20 14.44
C TRP A 154 15.25 -24.68 13.02
N PHE A 155 16.54 -24.82 12.70
CA PHE A 155 16.97 -25.78 11.68
C PHE A 155 17.91 -26.78 12.34
N SER A 156 17.31 -27.75 13.03
CA SER A 156 17.90 -29.08 13.17
C SER A 156 17.21 -29.96 12.13
N PRO A 157 17.93 -30.68 11.25
CA PRO A 157 17.34 -31.50 10.22
C PRO A 157 16.78 -32.78 10.84
N GLY A 158 15.48 -32.80 11.09
CA GLY A 158 14.75 -34.01 11.51
C GLY A 158 13.39 -33.67 12.08
N GLN A 159 12.33 -34.29 11.52
CA GLN A 159 10.91 -34.17 11.87
C GLN A 159 10.15 -33.00 11.22
N LEU A 160 9.96 -33.12 9.91
CA LEU A 160 8.79 -32.61 9.20
C LEU A 160 7.60 -33.54 9.52
N ASN A 161 6.65 -33.09 10.34
CA ASN A 161 5.28 -33.63 10.28
C ASN A 161 4.51 -32.85 9.21
N VAL A 162 4.68 -33.31 7.98
CA VAL A 162 3.83 -32.96 6.85
C VAL A 162 2.43 -33.52 7.14
N ILE A 163 1.40 -32.68 7.15
CA ILE A 163 0.04 -33.16 6.91
C ILE A 163 -0.01 -33.53 5.42
N SER A 164 0.19 -34.82 5.18
CA SER A 164 0.09 -35.46 3.88
C SER A 164 -1.38 -35.48 3.46
N ILE A 165 -1.75 -34.69 2.45
CA ILE A 165 -2.88 -35.03 1.57
C ILE A 165 -2.26 -35.70 0.35
N THR A 166 -2.07 -37.02 0.43
CA THR A 166 -1.62 -37.85 -0.69
C THR A 166 -2.75 -38.02 -1.70
N ALA A 167 -2.61 -37.38 -2.86
CA ALA A 167 -3.11 -37.90 -4.12
C ALA A 167 -1.87 -38.32 -4.95
N GLY A 168 -1.64 -39.62 -5.13
CA GLY A 168 -0.61 -40.13 -6.03
C GLY A 168 -1.21 -40.59 -7.37
N PRO A 169 -0.39 -41.00 -8.37
CA PRO A 169 0.93 -40.51 -8.72
C PRO A 169 1.01 -40.11 -10.21
N VAL A 170 1.72 -39.04 -10.54
CA VAL A 170 2.34 -38.90 -11.88
C VAL A 170 3.86 -38.92 -11.69
N ILE A 171 4.46 -39.90 -12.36
CA ILE A 171 5.85 -40.32 -12.29
C ILE A 171 6.73 -39.29 -13.00
N LEU A 172 7.71 -38.70 -12.31
CA LEU A 172 8.98 -38.29 -12.93
C LEU A 172 10.16 -38.69 -12.02
N LYS A 173 11.19 -39.18 -12.70
CA LYS A 173 12.17 -40.17 -12.25
C LYS A 173 13.56 -39.53 -12.18
N ARG A 174 14.37 -39.97 -11.21
CA ARG A 174 15.87 -39.94 -11.14
C ARG A 174 16.48 -38.60 -10.69
N HIS A 175 17.58 -38.52 -9.94
CA HIS A 175 18.53 -39.48 -9.36
C HIS A 175 19.34 -38.72 -8.29
N CYS A 176 19.65 -39.37 -7.16
CA CYS A 176 20.68 -38.94 -6.22
C CYS A 176 21.52 -40.17 -5.84
N PRO A 177 22.83 -40.05 -5.57
CA PRO A 177 23.52 -41.06 -4.78
C PRO A 177 24.25 -40.49 -3.56
N LYS A 178 23.98 -41.14 -2.40
CA LYS A 178 24.90 -41.62 -1.33
C LYS A 178 25.79 -40.58 -0.59
N GLN A 179 26.19 -40.69 0.67
CA GLN A 179 26.11 -41.64 1.81
C GLN A 179 26.76 -40.89 3.00
N LEU A 180 26.40 -41.18 4.26
CA LEU A 180 27.34 -41.57 5.34
C LEU A 180 26.62 -41.77 6.68
N GLU A 181 27.08 -42.80 7.40
CA GLU A 181 26.52 -43.49 8.56
C GLU A 181 27.21 -43.12 9.90
N GLY A 182 26.52 -43.42 11.02
CA GLY A 182 27.07 -43.80 12.35
C GLY A 182 27.33 -42.64 13.35
N THR A 183 27.06 -42.70 14.66
CA THR A 183 26.58 -43.72 15.65
C THR A 183 26.32 -42.99 17.02
N PRO A 184 25.83 -43.62 18.13
CA PRO A 184 24.79 -43.08 19.05
C PRO A 184 25.23 -42.82 20.52
N ILE A 185 24.29 -42.49 21.46
CA ILE A 185 24.12 -43.06 22.84
C ILE A 185 22.93 -42.42 23.66
N PHE A 186 22.21 -43.29 24.39
CA PHE A 186 21.10 -43.30 25.40
C PHE A 186 20.86 -42.09 26.37
N SER A 187 19.73 -41.89 27.12
CA SER A 187 18.72 -42.80 27.72
C SER A 187 17.37 -42.16 28.15
N SER A 188 16.32 -43.02 28.20
CA SER A 188 15.12 -43.13 29.07
C SER A 188 14.11 -41.97 29.32
N LYS A 189 12.85 -42.18 28.92
CA LYS A 189 11.63 -41.53 29.47
C LYS A 189 10.59 -42.57 29.85
N ARG A 190 10.01 -42.43 31.05
CA ARG A 190 8.77 -43.10 31.51
C ARG A 190 7.59 -42.67 30.63
N LEU A 191 6.81 -43.64 30.18
CA LEU A 191 5.49 -43.45 29.55
C LEU A 191 4.41 -43.39 30.64
N LEU A 192 3.65 -42.29 30.68
CA LEU A 192 2.34 -42.23 31.33
C LEU A 192 1.28 -42.63 30.30
N SER A 193 0.29 -43.42 30.72
CA SER A 193 -0.71 -44.02 29.83
C SER A 193 -1.83 -43.06 29.46
N THR A 194 -2.44 -43.28 28.31
CA THR A 194 -3.53 -42.48 27.70
C THR A 194 -4.81 -42.36 28.54
N ARG A 195 -4.95 -43.14 29.62
CA ARG A 195 -6.09 -43.04 30.55
C ARG A 195 -5.99 -41.88 31.55
N ASP A 196 -4.78 -41.45 31.92
CA ASP A 196 -4.60 -40.37 32.91
C ASP A 196 -4.82 -38.98 32.30
N LEU A 197 -4.58 -38.83 30.99
CA LEU A 197 -4.87 -37.60 30.23
C LEU A 197 -6.39 -37.36 30.04
N PHE A 198 -7.20 -38.43 30.01
CA PHE A 198 -8.64 -38.31 29.77
C PHE A 198 -9.43 -37.92 31.04
N GLN A 199 -8.93 -38.27 32.23
CA GLN A 199 -9.59 -37.87 33.50
C GLN A 199 -9.26 -36.43 33.94
N MET A 200 -8.15 -35.84 33.48
CA MET A 200 -7.87 -34.40 33.71
C MET A 200 -8.68 -33.47 32.80
N ALA A 201 -9.06 -33.90 31.59
CA ALA A 201 -9.89 -33.10 30.68
C ALA A 201 -11.39 -33.08 31.07
N SER A 202 -11.85 -34.05 31.87
CA SER A 202 -13.28 -34.27 32.12
C SER A 202 -13.84 -33.58 33.38
N ARG A 203 -13.07 -32.69 34.02
CA ARG A 203 -13.52 -31.93 35.22
C ARG A 203 -13.46 -30.41 35.09
N ALA A 204 -13.20 -29.88 33.88
CA ALA A 204 -13.21 -28.43 33.61
C ALA A 204 -14.40 -27.95 32.76
N LEU A 205 -15.27 -28.86 32.32
CA LEU A 205 -16.57 -28.51 31.75
C LEU A 205 -17.64 -28.77 32.81
N ILE A 206 -18.63 -27.89 32.90
CA ILE A 206 -19.64 -27.77 33.97
C ILE A 206 -19.14 -26.87 35.12
N PHE A 207 -18.96 -25.58 34.83
CA PHE A 207 -19.51 -24.46 35.61
C PHE A 207 -19.28 -23.15 34.83
N LEU A 208 -20.36 -22.39 34.62
CA LEU A 208 -20.46 -21.00 34.12
C LEU A 208 -20.33 -20.72 32.60
N PRO A 209 -21.38 -20.97 31.81
CA PRO A 209 -21.69 -20.20 30.60
C PRO A 209 -22.40 -18.89 30.97
N ALA A 210 -21.78 -18.06 31.81
CA ALA A 210 -22.28 -16.73 32.18
C ALA A 210 -21.12 -15.81 32.57
N LEU A 211 -20.14 -15.64 31.67
CA LEU A 211 -19.09 -14.60 31.77
C LEU A 211 -18.27 -14.37 30.48
N PHE A 212 -18.68 -14.87 29.32
CA PHE A 212 -18.00 -14.59 28.05
C PHE A 212 -18.92 -13.89 27.05
N ASP A 213 -19.40 -12.71 27.44
CA ASP A 213 -19.40 -11.55 26.56
C ASP A 213 -18.19 -10.69 26.98
N LEU A 214 -16.97 -11.15 26.68
CA LEU A 214 -15.77 -10.33 26.88
C LEU A 214 -15.39 -9.71 25.54
N VAL A 215 -15.64 -8.41 25.47
CA VAL A 215 -15.33 -7.47 24.38
C VAL A 215 -13.91 -7.69 23.84
N ASN A 216 -13.76 -8.00 22.54
CA ASN A 216 -12.47 -8.02 21.83
C ASN A 216 -11.86 -6.60 21.81
N GLY A 217 -11.12 -6.25 22.87
CA GLY A 217 -10.35 -4.99 22.95
C GLY A 217 -9.02 -5.07 22.22
N ALA A 218 -8.37 -3.91 22.05
CA ALA A 218 -7.03 -3.81 21.51
C ALA A 218 -6.02 -3.35 22.59
N THR A 219 -4.75 -3.73 22.44
CA THR A 219 -3.66 -3.41 23.34
C THR A 219 -2.49 -2.87 22.57
N VAL A 220 -2.11 -1.62 22.81
CA VAL A 220 -0.87 -1.05 22.27
C VAL A 220 0.31 -1.67 23.02
N LEU A 221 1.17 -2.38 22.30
CA LEU A 221 2.31 -3.09 22.87
C LEU A 221 3.48 -2.14 23.12
N SER A 222 4.30 -2.44 24.13
CA SER A 222 5.54 -1.70 24.41
C SER A 222 6.59 -1.87 23.30
N ALA A 223 6.45 -2.91 22.47
CA ALA A 223 7.36 -3.20 21.38
C ALA A 223 7.29 -2.12 20.28
N ARG A 224 8.46 -1.53 20.00
CA ARG A 224 8.66 -0.58 18.91
C ARG A 224 8.82 -1.33 17.59
N ALA A 225 8.22 -0.80 16.53
CA ALA A 225 8.43 -1.23 15.15
C ALA A 225 9.29 -0.19 14.42
N GLN A 226 8.93 0.22 13.20
CA GLN A 226 9.71 1.16 12.42
C GLN A 226 9.59 2.61 12.91
N THR A 227 10.65 3.39 12.68
CA THR A 227 10.66 4.85 12.81
C THR A 227 10.22 5.46 11.49
N PHE A 228 9.33 6.43 11.54
CA PHE A 228 8.84 7.13 10.37
C PHE A 228 9.86 8.14 9.87
N ASN A 229 9.92 8.22 8.55
CA ASN A 229 10.68 9.15 7.74
C ASN A 229 9.79 10.29 7.20
N GLY A 230 8.48 10.09 7.15
CA GLY A 230 7.51 11.15 6.87
C GLY A 230 6.37 10.76 5.94
N VAL A 231 5.54 11.76 5.66
CA VAL A 231 4.44 11.71 4.70
C VAL A 231 4.51 12.94 3.80
N GLY A 232 4.38 12.76 2.49
CA GLY A 232 4.48 13.83 1.51
C GLY A 232 3.70 13.59 0.23
N GLY A 233 4.14 14.24 -0.84
CA GLY A 233 3.55 14.08 -2.16
C GLY A 233 4.33 14.77 -3.27
N SER A 234 3.92 14.50 -4.51
CA SER A 234 4.56 15.02 -5.70
C SER A 234 4.12 16.44 -6.06
N GLY A 235 5.13 17.27 -6.35
CA GLY A 235 5.06 18.55 -7.02
C GLY A 235 5.03 18.43 -8.55
N ALA A 236 4.71 17.26 -9.12
CA ALA A 236 4.61 17.09 -10.56
C ALA A 236 3.48 17.95 -11.15
N TRP A 237 3.80 18.67 -12.22
CA TRP A 237 2.86 19.27 -13.18
C TRP A 237 2.03 20.44 -12.71
N TRP A 238 1.26 20.29 -11.63
CA TRP A 238 0.39 21.34 -11.12
C TRP A 238 1.11 22.67 -10.83
N PRO A 239 2.41 22.73 -10.46
CA PRO A 239 3.09 24.00 -10.33
C PRO A 239 3.04 24.86 -11.60
N ASN A 240 3.06 24.24 -12.78
CA ASN A 240 3.06 24.93 -14.07
C ASN A 240 1.83 25.82 -14.24
N ASP A 241 0.67 25.37 -13.75
CA ASP A 241 -0.56 26.15 -13.76
C ASP A 241 -0.65 27.09 -12.55
N LEU A 242 -0.43 26.54 -11.35
CA LEU A 242 -0.65 27.27 -10.10
C LEU A 242 0.31 28.44 -9.92
N HIS A 243 1.46 28.45 -10.58
CA HIS A 243 2.37 29.60 -10.57
C HIS A 243 1.71 30.89 -11.10
N HIS A 244 0.73 30.76 -12.00
CA HIS A 244 -0.02 31.87 -12.59
C HIS A 244 -1.17 32.37 -11.70
N PHE A 245 -1.45 31.70 -10.58
CA PHE A 245 -2.51 32.11 -9.66
C PHE A 245 -2.07 33.32 -8.83
N PRO A 246 -3.02 34.12 -8.29
CA PRO A 246 -2.70 35.22 -7.40
C PRO A 246 -1.81 34.77 -6.23
N GLU A 247 -0.87 35.63 -5.82
CA GLU A 247 0.10 35.32 -4.76
C GLU A 247 -0.58 34.94 -3.42
N SER A 248 -1.76 35.49 -3.13
CA SER A 248 -2.57 35.08 -1.97
C SER A 248 -3.02 33.62 -2.06
N VAL A 249 -3.39 33.14 -3.24
CA VAL A 249 -3.84 31.76 -3.45
C VAL A 249 -2.64 30.80 -3.39
N LYS A 250 -1.50 31.16 -3.98
CA LYS A 250 -0.28 30.33 -3.90
C LYS A 250 0.23 30.17 -2.46
N ARG A 251 0.19 31.25 -1.66
CA ARG A 251 0.50 31.19 -0.22
C ARG A 251 -0.50 30.33 0.55
N ASN A 252 -1.80 30.53 0.32
CA ASN A 252 -2.83 29.68 0.91
C ASN A 252 -2.66 28.20 0.54
N LEU A 253 -2.29 27.89 -0.71
CA LEU A 253 -1.97 26.53 -1.13
C LEU A 253 -0.77 25.97 -0.36
N SER A 254 0.29 26.77 -0.18
CA SER A 254 1.46 26.37 0.60
C SER A 254 1.08 26.09 2.05
N ASP A 255 0.23 26.92 2.66
CA ASP A 255 -0.29 26.69 4.02
C ASP A 255 -1.13 25.40 4.09
N LEU A 256 -1.98 25.16 3.10
CA LEU A 256 -2.81 23.95 3.01
C LEU A 256 -1.96 22.68 2.90
N LEU A 257 -0.83 22.71 2.19
CA LEU A 257 0.05 21.56 2.00
C LEU A 257 1.03 21.36 3.16
N PHE A 258 1.67 22.43 3.64
CA PHE A 258 2.85 22.29 4.48
C PHE A 258 2.65 22.71 5.93
N SER A 259 1.69 23.58 6.24
CA SER A 259 1.42 23.96 7.64
C SER A 259 0.73 22.83 8.41
N GLU A 260 0.93 22.76 9.73
CA GLU A 260 0.21 21.82 10.61
C GLU A 260 -1.30 22.11 10.70
N LYS A 261 -1.74 23.32 10.31
CA LYS A 261 -3.16 23.62 10.14
C LYS A 261 -3.71 23.01 8.85
N GLY A 262 -2.86 22.81 7.85
CA GLY A 262 -3.13 22.07 6.63
C GLY A 262 -2.76 20.58 6.78
N LEU A 263 -2.15 20.00 5.75
CA LEU A 263 -1.71 18.59 5.76
C LEU A 263 -0.48 18.35 6.64
N GLY A 264 0.33 19.37 6.91
CA GLY A 264 1.57 19.24 7.67
C GLY A 264 2.60 18.34 6.99
N LEU A 265 2.64 18.27 5.65
CA LEU A 265 3.53 17.33 4.96
C LEU A 265 5.00 17.53 5.36
N SER A 266 5.71 16.45 5.68
CA SER A 266 7.14 16.49 6.01
C SER A 266 8.03 16.05 4.84
N SER A 267 7.43 15.90 3.66
CA SER A 267 8.10 15.50 2.43
C SER A 267 7.48 16.19 1.23
N TYR A 268 8.31 16.59 0.28
CA TYR A 268 7.91 17.22 -0.97
C TYR A 268 8.84 16.80 -2.11
N ARG A 269 8.26 16.24 -3.17
CA ARG A 269 9.01 15.80 -4.35
C ARG A 269 8.93 16.85 -5.45
N TYR A 270 10.03 17.52 -5.74
CA TYR A 270 10.20 18.48 -6.82
C TYR A 270 10.52 17.77 -8.14
N ASN A 271 9.69 18.00 -9.17
CA ASN A 271 9.88 17.43 -10.50
C ASN A 271 10.97 18.21 -11.25
N LEU A 272 12.16 17.63 -11.35
CA LEU A 272 13.22 18.16 -12.20
C LEU A 272 12.93 17.81 -13.68
N GLY A 273 12.48 18.80 -14.44
CA GLY A 273 11.96 18.61 -15.80
C GLY A 273 12.99 18.21 -16.85
N GLY A 274 12.54 17.40 -17.83
CA GLY A 274 13.28 17.07 -19.04
C GLY A 274 13.08 18.08 -20.19
N GLY A 275 12.24 19.10 -20.00
CA GLY A 275 11.96 20.16 -20.97
C GLY A 275 10.69 19.96 -21.80
N GLY A 276 9.91 18.92 -21.52
CA GLY A 276 8.55 18.75 -22.04
C GLY A 276 8.41 18.47 -23.54
N LEU A 277 9.51 18.24 -24.27
CA LEU A 277 9.46 18.01 -25.71
C LEU A 277 8.68 16.72 -26.02
N GLY A 278 7.69 16.82 -26.92
CA GLY A 278 6.83 15.69 -27.30
C GLY A 278 5.66 15.43 -26.36
N VAL A 279 5.52 16.18 -25.26
CA VAL A 279 4.37 16.09 -24.34
C VAL A 279 3.23 16.99 -24.84
N SER A 280 2.03 16.44 -25.01
CA SER A 280 0.86 17.17 -25.49
C SER A 280 0.08 17.90 -24.39
N THR A 281 0.24 17.50 -23.14
CA THR A 281 -0.42 18.15 -21.99
C THR A 281 0.49 19.25 -21.44
N PRO A 282 0.19 20.55 -21.65
CA PRO A 282 1.11 21.64 -21.29
C PRO A 282 1.46 21.67 -19.79
N ALA A 283 0.47 21.44 -18.92
CA ALA A 283 0.70 21.36 -17.48
C ALA A 283 1.70 20.25 -17.09
N ARG A 284 1.84 19.20 -17.90
CA ARG A 284 2.74 18.06 -17.65
C ARG A 284 4.08 18.15 -18.38
N ALA A 285 4.42 19.34 -18.89
CA ALA A 285 5.64 19.63 -19.65
C ALA A 285 6.52 20.65 -18.89
N PRO A 286 7.16 20.26 -17.77
CA PRO A 286 8.00 21.16 -16.98
C PRO A 286 9.22 21.64 -17.77
N GLU A 287 9.65 22.87 -17.51
CA GLU A 287 10.88 23.42 -18.07
C GLU A 287 12.12 22.68 -17.52
N THR A 288 13.25 22.83 -18.20
CA THR A 288 14.53 22.25 -17.76
C THR A 288 15.59 23.34 -17.67
N PHE A 289 16.47 23.27 -16.66
CA PHE A 289 17.67 24.11 -16.59
C PHE A 289 18.64 23.79 -17.73
N TYR A 290 18.59 22.58 -18.28
CA TYR A 290 19.54 22.12 -19.29
C TYR A 290 19.31 22.76 -20.66
N VAL A 291 20.35 23.40 -21.21
CA VAL A 291 20.33 23.87 -22.61
C VAL A 291 21.17 22.94 -23.49
N SER A 292 22.38 22.64 -23.04
CA SER A 292 23.31 21.67 -23.62
C SER A 292 24.36 21.26 -22.58
N GLN A 293 25.24 20.30 -22.89
CA GLN A 293 26.31 19.89 -21.97
C GLN A 293 27.08 21.10 -21.41
N GLY A 294 27.03 21.28 -20.08
CA GLY A 294 27.71 22.36 -19.36
C GLY A 294 27.10 23.76 -19.51
N VAL A 295 25.97 23.91 -20.22
CA VAL A 295 25.29 25.19 -20.42
C VAL A 295 23.88 25.11 -19.86
N TYR A 296 23.56 26.04 -18.95
CA TYR A 296 22.32 26.03 -18.18
C TYR A 296 21.60 27.38 -18.23
N ASN A 297 20.26 27.32 -18.27
CA ASN A 297 19.39 28.46 -17.99
C ASN A 297 18.88 28.34 -16.54
N TRP A 298 19.59 28.93 -15.59
CA TRP A 298 19.21 28.90 -14.17
C TRP A 298 17.92 29.66 -13.81
N SER A 299 17.32 30.36 -14.78
CA SER A 299 16.01 31.00 -14.61
C SER A 299 14.84 30.12 -15.05
N ALA A 300 15.11 28.96 -15.66
CA ALA A 300 14.08 28.00 -16.04
C ALA A 300 13.38 27.40 -14.81
N ASP A 301 12.16 26.89 -15.02
CA ASP A 301 11.33 26.22 -14.01
C ASP A 301 11.09 27.07 -12.75
N ALA A 302 10.80 28.36 -12.96
CA ALA A 302 10.39 29.27 -11.90
C ALA A 302 9.13 28.75 -11.17
N GLN A 303 8.31 27.95 -11.85
CA GLN A 303 7.07 27.36 -11.34
C GLN A 303 7.37 26.31 -10.28
N GLY A 304 8.16 25.29 -10.60
CA GLY A 304 8.55 24.25 -9.65
C GLY A 304 9.43 24.79 -8.52
N LEU A 305 10.37 25.69 -8.84
CA LEU A 305 11.23 26.33 -7.82
C LEU A 305 10.44 27.19 -6.82
N TYR A 306 9.32 27.81 -7.22
CA TYR A 306 8.48 28.56 -6.30
C TYR A 306 7.95 27.65 -5.18
N PHE A 307 7.36 26.51 -5.54
CA PHE A 307 6.76 25.60 -4.55
C PHE A 307 7.81 24.80 -3.78
N LEU A 308 8.98 24.51 -4.37
CA LEU A 308 10.11 23.96 -3.62
C LEU A 308 10.62 24.93 -2.54
N LYS A 309 10.74 26.23 -2.87
CA LYS A 309 11.09 27.27 -1.88
C LYS A 309 10.01 27.43 -0.82
N ALA A 310 8.74 27.39 -1.23
CA ALA A 310 7.62 27.47 -0.31
C ALA A 310 7.61 26.28 0.66
N ALA A 311 7.82 25.06 0.18
CA ALA A 311 7.92 23.85 1.01
C ALA A 311 9.02 24.00 2.07
N PHE A 312 10.23 24.39 1.66
CA PHE A 312 11.37 24.58 2.58
C PHE A 312 11.12 25.65 3.66
N ALA A 313 10.21 26.59 3.44
CA ALA A 313 9.93 27.65 4.42
C ALA A 313 9.15 27.17 5.66
N TYR A 314 8.67 25.92 5.68
CA TYR A 314 7.91 25.37 6.81
C TYR A 314 8.80 24.56 7.75
N PRO A 315 8.61 24.65 9.09
CA PRO A 315 9.47 23.99 10.06
C PRO A 315 9.51 22.46 9.94
N ASN A 316 8.37 21.83 9.64
CA ASN A 316 8.29 20.39 9.37
C ASN A 316 9.04 19.97 8.09
N LEU A 317 9.54 20.92 7.30
CA LEU A 317 10.37 20.74 6.11
C LEU A 317 11.78 21.33 6.26
N ASP A 318 12.12 21.90 7.44
CA ASP A 318 13.45 22.42 7.74
C ASP A 318 14.34 21.34 8.38
N GLY A 319 15.60 21.27 7.94
CA GLY A 319 16.69 20.56 8.63
C GLY A 319 16.69 19.02 8.68
N ASN A 320 15.54 18.33 8.72
CA ASN A 320 15.43 16.87 8.89
C ASN A 320 14.39 16.21 7.95
N SER A 321 13.96 16.95 6.92
CA SER A 321 12.80 16.60 6.11
C SER A 321 13.17 16.18 4.70
N GLN A 322 12.24 15.51 4.01
CA GLN A 322 12.51 14.95 2.69
C GLN A 322 12.13 15.92 1.58
N LEU A 323 13.05 16.81 1.24
CA LEU A 323 13.00 17.48 -0.06
C LEU A 323 13.70 16.60 -1.09
N THR A 324 12.94 16.13 -2.06
CA THR A 324 13.41 15.18 -3.07
C THR A 324 13.33 15.81 -4.45
N ALA A 325 14.43 15.82 -5.21
CA ALA A 325 14.37 16.08 -6.65
C ALA A 325 14.14 14.76 -7.38
N PHE A 326 13.18 14.68 -8.29
CA PHE A 326 12.96 13.46 -9.09
C PHE A 326 12.82 13.78 -10.58
N VAL A 327 13.15 12.81 -11.43
CA VAL A 327 13.20 12.99 -12.89
C VAL A 327 12.25 12.01 -13.57
N ASN A 328 11.29 12.54 -14.34
CA ASN A 328 10.45 11.73 -15.22
C ASN A 328 11.16 11.35 -16.53
N SER A 329 11.98 12.27 -17.06
CA SER A 329 12.74 12.08 -18.28
C SER A 329 13.99 12.96 -18.33
N GLY A 330 15.03 12.47 -19.00
CA GLY A 330 16.20 13.28 -19.28
C GLY A 330 15.92 14.33 -20.37
N PRO A 331 16.66 15.46 -20.39
CA PRO A 331 16.69 16.36 -21.54
C PRO A 331 17.03 15.66 -22.87
N ARG A 332 16.67 16.29 -23.99
CA ARG A 332 16.77 15.73 -25.36
C ARG A 332 18.10 15.04 -25.73
N ASP A 333 19.21 15.45 -25.13
CA ASP A 333 20.53 14.91 -25.45
C ASP A 333 20.72 13.49 -24.86
N PHE A 334 19.91 13.11 -23.87
CA PHE A 334 19.98 11.87 -23.09
C PHE A 334 18.90 10.84 -23.45
N THR A 335 18.00 11.16 -24.38
CA THR A 335 16.96 10.24 -24.84
C THR A 335 17.22 9.78 -26.26
N THR A 336 16.83 8.55 -26.59
CA THR A 336 17.11 7.94 -27.91
C THR A 336 16.40 8.63 -29.07
N ASN A 337 15.26 9.27 -28.81
CA ASN A 337 14.43 9.95 -29.81
C ASN A 337 14.54 11.49 -29.75
N GLY A 338 15.33 12.05 -28.83
CA GLY A 338 15.46 13.49 -28.64
C GLY A 338 14.19 14.17 -28.10
N GLN A 339 13.24 13.41 -27.55
CA GLN A 339 12.01 13.89 -26.92
C GLN A 339 12.06 13.59 -25.41
N SER A 340 11.22 14.27 -24.64
CA SER A 340 11.06 14.05 -23.18
C SER A 340 10.11 12.90 -22.87
N CYS A 341 9.58 12.19 -23.88
CA CYS A 341 8.70 11.04 -23.72
C CYS A 341 8.82 10.04 -24.89
N GLY A 342 8.33 8.81 -24.71
CA GLY A 342 8.29 7.77 -25.73
C GLY A 342 9.66 7.23 -26.18
N GLY A 343 10.74 7.64 -25.51
CA GLY A 343 12.11 7.23 -25.77
C GLY A 343 12.70 6.41 -24.64
N LEU A 344 13.90 5.87 -24.88
CA LEU A 344 14.71 5.20 -23.88
C LEU A 344 15.86 6.11 -23.44
N PHE A 345 16.46 5.82 -22.29
CA PHE A 345 17.75 6.38 -21.93
C PHE A 345 18.80 6.03 -23.01
N LYS A 346 19.52 7.05 -23.48
CA LYS A 346 20.50 6.93 -24.56
C LYS A 346 21.84 6.45 -24.00
N THR A 347 22.18 5.18 -24.25
CA THR A 347 23.47 4.59 -23.88
C THR A 347 24.65 5.43 -24.35
N GLY A 348 25.67 5.55 -23.51
CA GLY A 348 26.86 6.36 -23.77
C GLY A 348 26.74 7.82 -23.35
N THR A 349 25.59 8.23 -22.81
CA THR A 349 25.36 9.60 -22.31
C THR A 349 25.31 9.69 -20.77
N GLU A 350 25.62 8.60 -20.06
CA GLU A 350 25.56 8.48 -18.60
C GLU A 350 26.38 9.57 -17.90
N ALA A 351 27.59 9.84 -18.39
CA ALA A 351 28.47 10.86 -17.82
C ALA A 351 27.91 12.28 -17.95
N GLY A 352 27.26 12.58 -19.08
CA GLY A 352 26.63 13.87 -19.33
C GLY A 352 25.34 14.03 -18.52
N TYR A 353 24.54 12.96 -18.40
CA TYR A 353 23.32 12.97 -17.59
C TYR A 353 23.66 13.17 -16.10
N ALA A 354 24.68 12.45 -15.62
CA ALA A 354 25.20 12.63 -14.27
C ALA A 354 25.71 14.06 -14.00
N GLN A 355 26.38 14.68 -14.98
CA GLN A 355 26.83 16.08 -14.86
C GLN A 355 25.64 17.04 -14.76
N TYR A 356 24.63 16.88 -15.63
CA TYR A 356 23.39 17.65 -15.60
C TYR A 356 22.73 17.61 -14.23
N ILE A 357 22.52 16.41 -13.69
CA ILE A 357 21.86 16.22 -12.40
C ILE A 357 22.69 16.84 -11.26
N ALA A 358 23.99 16.55 -11.22
CA ALA A 358 24.85 17.05 -10.15
C ALA A 358 25.01 18.57 -10.17
N ASP A 359 25.12 19.20 -11.35
CA ASP A 359 25.16 20.67 -11.48
C ASP A 359 23.84 21.31 -11.04
N THR A 360 22.71 20.70 -11.38
CA THR A 360 21.39 21.21 -10.98
C THR A 360 21.20 21.13 -9.47
N LEU A 361 21.56 19.99 -8.86
CA LEU A 361 21.51 19.83 -7.40
C LEU A 361 22.47 20.79 -6.69
N ASP A 362 23.68 20.97 -7.21
CA ASP A 362 24.66 21.95 -6.71
C ASP A 362 24.10 23.38 -6.75
N HIS A 363 23.45 23.76 -7.86
CA HIS A 363 22.77 25.04 -7.97
C HIS A 363 21.68 25.21 -6.91
N ILE A 364 20.77 24.25 -6.79
CA ILE A 364 19.66 24.31 -5.82
C ILE A 364 20.19 24.36 -4.37
N ILE A 365 21.15 23.50 -4.02
CA ILE A 365 21.64 23.35 -2.65
C ILE A 365 22.59 24.49 -2.26
N ASN A 366 23.59 24.80 -3.09
CA ASN A 366 24.66 25.72 -2.70
C ASN A 366 24.39 27.15 -3.18
N THR A 367 23.69 27.34 -4.30
CA THR A 367 23.35 28.68 -4.82
C THR A 367 22.01 29.17 -4.27
N LEU A 368 20.94 28.37 -4.40
CA LEU A 368 19.60 28.74 -3.93
C LEU A 368 19.41 28.48 -2.43
N ARG A 369 20.33 27.76 -1.78
CA ARG A 369 20.31 27.44 -0.35
C ARG A 369 19.09 26.62 0.09
N ILE A 370 18.62 25.72 -0.79
CA ILE A 370 17.52 24.80 -0.50
C ILE A 370 18.10 23.39 -0.26
N PRO A 371 17.91 22.81 0.94
CA PRO A 371 18.54 21.54 1.31
C PRO A 371 17.77 20.34 0.72
N VAL A 372 17.99 20.06 -0.57
CA VAL A 372 17.50 18.81 -1.18
C VAL A 372 18.27 17.63 -0.57
N SER A 373 17.54 16.70 0.03
CA SER A 373 18.06 15.54 0.77
C SER A 373 18.15 14.29 -0.11
N TYR A 374 17.32 14.21 -1.14
CA TYR A 374 17.25 13.03 -2.01
C TYR A 374 17.15 13.39 -3.49
N LEU A 375 17.67 12.48 -4.31
CA LEU A 375 17.52 12.47 -5.76
C LEU A 375 16.93 11.12 -6.18
N SER A 376 15.86 11.15 -6.96
CA SER A 376 15.38 10.01 -7.71
C SER A 376 15.62 10.20 -9.20
N PRO A 377 16.61 9.50 -9.81
CA PRO A 377 17.03 9.76 -11.19
C PRO A 377 16.17 9.04 -12.23
N PHE A 378 15.19 8.26 -11.79
CA PHE A 378 14.27 7.48 -12.60
C PHE A 378 12.83 7.75 -12.13
N ASN A 379 11.86 7.47 -12.99
CA ASN A 379 10.45 7.35 -12.65
C ASN A 379 9.87 6.29 -13.58
N GLU A 380 9.32 5.21 -13.02
CA GLU A 380 8.80 4.07 -13.78
C GLU A 380 9.75 3.67 -14.93
N PRO A 381 11.01 3.30 -14.63
CA PRO A 381 12.03 3.02 -15.65
C PRO A 381 11.65 1.88 -16.61
N ASP A 382 10.57 1.16 -16.32
CA ASP A 382 9.93 0.15 -17.16
C ASP A 382 8.97 0.73 -18.23
N ASN A 383 8.73 2.05 -18.24
CA ASN A 383 7.77 2.71 -19.14
C ASN A 383 8.36 3.99 -19.77
N SER A 384 8.06 4.20 -21.06
CA SER A 384 8.43 5.43 -21.79
C SER A 384 7.28 6.43 -21.92
N PHE A 385 6.05 6.02 -21.60
CA PHE A 385 4.81 6.78 -21.77
C PHE A 385 4.51 7.21 -23.21
N GLY A 386 5.14 6.56 -24.19
CA GLY A 386 4.87 6.77 -25.61
C GLY A 386 3.58 6.12 -26.11
N PRO A 387 3.27 6.26 -27.41
CA PRO A 387 4.05 6.98 -28.43
C PRO A 387 3.94 8.51 -28.33
N VAL A 388 4.81 9.23 -29.06
CA VAL A 388 4.78 10.70 -29.17
C VAL A 388 3.67 11.12 -30.16
N PRO A 389 2.83 12.12 -29.85
CA PRO A 389 2.84 12.93 -28.63
C PRO A 389 2.28 12.19 -27.41
N CYS A 390 2.94 12.36 -26.26
CA CYS A 390 2.61 11.66 -25.02
C CYS A 390 1.82 12.54 -24.06
N GLY A 391 1.09 11.91 -23.14
CA GLY A 391 0.37 12.65 -22.09
C GLY A 391 1.28 13.28 -21.03
N GLN A 392 2.50 12.78 -20.84
CA GLN A 392 3.48 13.23 -19.83
C GLN A 392 4.93 12.89 -20.24
N GLU A 393 5.90 13.46 -19.53
CA GLU A 393 7.32 13.07 -19.64
C GLU A 393 7.55 11.61 -19.20
N GLY A 394 8.51 10.94 -19.83
CA GLY A 394 8.84 9.55 -19.57
C GLY A 394 10.11 9.07 -20.27
N MET A 395 10.96 8.33 -19.58
CA MET A 395 12.18 7.76 -20.15
C MET A 395 12.43 6.35 -19.62
N GLN A 396 12.18 5.36 -20.48
CA GLN A 396 12.46 3.98 -20.12
C GLN A 396 13.98 3.79 -19.93
N THR A 397 14.38 3.23 -18.79
CA THR A 397 15.78 2.93 -18.45
C THR A 397 15.92 1.44 -18.17
N ASN A 398 16.54 0.74 -19.11
CA ASN A 398 16.65 -0.71 -19.04
C ASN A 398 17.52 -1.14 -17.84
N PRO A 399 17.29 -2.33 -17.25
CA PRO A 399 18.03 -2.79 -16.08
C PRO A 399 19.56 -2.74 -16.25
N ASN A 400 20.07 -3.08 -17.44
CA ASN A 400 21.50 -3.04 -17.75
C ASN A 400 22.11 -1.62 -17.77
N GLN A 401 21.30 -0.57 -17.81
CA GLN A 401 21.75 0.84 -17.79
C GLN A 401 21.71 1.44 -16.38
N ARG A 402 20.82 0.96 -15.49
CA ARG A 402 20.54 1.58 -14.18
C ARG A 402 21.80 1.75 -13.32
N ALA A 403 22.64 0.71 -13.22
CA ALA A 403 23.88 0.77 -12.44
C ALA A 403 24.88 1.80 -12.99
N ALA A 404 24.99 1.94 -14.31
CA ALA A 404 25.90 2.91 -14.93
C ALA A 404 25.45 4.35 -14.66
N VAL A 405 24.14 4.61 -14.75
CA VAL A 405 23.55 5.92 -14.43
C VAL A 405 23.80 6.28 -12.96
N ILE A 406 23.50 5.36 -12.03
CA ILE A 406 23.70 5.60 -10.58
C ILE A 406 25.18 5.85 -10.26
N ASN A 407 26.10 5.04 -10.80
CA ASN A 407 27.53 5.25 -10.62
C ASN A 407 27.99 6.61 -11.15
N GLY A 408 27.52 7.01 -12.33
CA GLY A 408 27.82 8.32 -12.91
C GLY A 408 27.39 9.45 -11.98
N ILE A 409 26.14 9.41 -11.53
CA ILE A 409 25.56 10.42 -10.64
C ILE A 409 26.34 10.48 -9.32
N TYR A 410 26.54 9.34 -8.66
CA TYR A 410 27.26 9.28 -7.39
C TYR A 410 28.67 9.88 -7.50
N ASN A 411 29.42 9.53 -8.55
CA ASN A 411 30.76 10.08 -8.79
C ASN A 411 30.75 11.61 -8.98
N LYS A 412 29.72 12.14 -9.64
CA LYS A 412 29.55 13.59 -9.81
C LYS A 412 29.13 14.28 -8.51
N LEU A 413 28.28 13.66 -7.70
CA LEU A 413 27.96 14.14 -6.36
C LEU A 413 29.21 14.19 -5.47
N VAL A 414 30.07 13.15 -5.50
CA VAL A 414 31.37 13.14 -4.79
C VAL A 414 32.26 14.29 -5.27
N THR A 415 32.37 14.49 -6.58
CA THR A 415 33.18 15.58 -7.16
C THR A 415 32.69 16.96 -6.70
N LYS A 416 31.39 17.12 -6.48
CA LYS A 416 30.74 18.34 -5.98
C LYS A 416 30.72 18.45 -4.45
N GLY A 417 31.14 17.43 -3.72
CA GLY A 417 31.03 17.38 -2.26
C GLY A 417 29.58 17.29 -1.75
N LEU A 418 28.68 16.70 -2.55
CA LEU A 418 27.25 16.56 -2.25
C LEU A 418 26.84 15.16 -1.77
N GLN A 419 27.75 14.16 -1.83
CA GLN A 419 27.46 12.76 -1.48
C GLN A 419 26.99 12.54 -0.04
N SER A 420 27.35 13.44 0.89
CA SER A 420 26.89 13.40 2.29
C SER A 420 25.59 14.17 2.52
N LYS A 421 25.11 14.92 1.51
CA LYS A 421 23.89 15.74 1.58
C LYS A 421 22.73 15.11 0.81
N VAL A 422 23.02 14.46 -0.32
CA VAL A 422 22.01 13.92 -1.23
C VAL A 422 22.12 12.40 -1.31
N GLY A 423 21.09 11.71 -0.83
CA GLY A 423 20.92 10.27 -1.04
C GLY A 423 20.29 9.97 -2.41
N ILE A 424 20.73 8.89 -3.05
CA ILE A 424 20.10 8.41 -4.30
C ILE A 424 18.96 7.44 -3.94
N MET A 425 17.76 7.71 -4.45
CA MET A 425 16.58 6.84 -4.38
C MET A 425 16.44 6.10 -5.70
N ALA A 426 16.18 4.80 -5.67
CA ALA A 426 15.92 3.99 -6.87
C ALA A 426 14.96 2.82 -6.52
N ASP A 427 14.23 2.21 -7.43
CA ASP A 427 14.21 2.47 -8.87
C ASP A 427 12.91 3.09 -9.37
N GLU A 428 11.91 3.28 -8.49
CA GLU A 428 10.59 3.85 -8.81
C GLU A 428 9.81 3.02 -9.84
N SER A 429 10.06 1.71 -9.91
CA SER A 429 9.36 0.81 -10.83
C SER A 429 7.85 0.86 -10.64
N SER A 430 7.10 0.80 -11.76
CA SER A 430 5.63 0.76 -11.75
C SER A 430 5.08 -0.61 -11.32
N ASN A 431 5.92 -1.65 -11.40
CA ASN A 431 5.56 -3.04 -11.18
C ASN A 431 6.60 -3.73 -10.28
N LEU A 432 6.19 -4.03 -9.04
CA LEU A 432 7.05 -4.66 -8.05
C LEU A 432 7.52 -6.07 -8.46
N GLY A 433 6.67 -6.85 -9.14
CA GLY A 433 7.03 -8.19 -9.61
C GLY A 433 8.13 -8.15 -10.68
N LEU A 434 8.06 -7.18 -11.60
CA LEU A 434 9.14 -6.96 -12.56
C LEU A 434 10.41 -6.45 -11.87
N ALA A 435 10.29 -5.47 -10.98
CA ALA A 435 11.43 -4.89 -10.26
C ALA A 435 12.23 -5.95 -9.48
N GLN A 436 11.54 -6.84 -8.77
CA GLN A 436 12.17 -7.95 -8.04
C GLN A 436 13.01 -8.86 -8.93
N ASN A 437 12.53 -9.17 -10.14
CA ASN A 437 13.27 -9.97 -11.11
C ASN A 437 14.49 -9.23 -11.68
N GLU A 438 14.42 -7.90 -11.76
CA GLU A 438 15.47 -7.07 -12.33
C GLU A 438 16.58 -6.71 -11.33
N TYR A 439 16.28 -6.63 -10.02
CA TYR A 439 17.25 -6.21 -9.00
C TYR A 439 18.55 -7.01 -9.02
N ALA A 440 18.48 -8.33 -9.23
CA ALA A 440 19.66 -9.18 -9.29
C ALA A 440 20.66 -8.77 -10.39
N SER A 441 20.20 -8.09 -11.45
CA SER A 441 21.03 -7.71 -12.60
C SER A 441 21.86 -6.43 -12.37
N TRP A 442 21.38 -5.51 -11.53
CA TRP A 442 21.98 -4.17 -11.43
C TRP A 442 22.21 -3.68 -10.00
N LEU A 443 21.31 -4.00 -9.06
CA LEU A 443 21.35 -3.46 -7.69
C LEU A 443 22.65 -3.83 -6.93
N PRO A 444 23.18 -5.07 -7.01
CA PRO A 444 24.44 -5.42 -6.36
C PRO A 444 25.64 -4.56 -6.77
N GLN A 445 25.60 -3.93 -7.94
CA GLN A 445 26.71 -3.11 -8.47
C GLN A 445 26.78 -1.72 -7.83
N VAL A 446 25.71 -1.28 -7.17
CA VAL A 446 25.52 0.10 -6.68
C VAL A 446 24.87 0.16 -5.29
N LEU A 447 24.75 -0.95 -4.59
CA LEU A 447 24.10 -1.02 -3.28
C LEU A 447 24.73 -0.07 -2.25
N ASP A 448 26.04 0.16 -2.34
CA ASP A 448 26.80 1.09 -1.51
C ASP A 448 26.55 2.57 -1.83
N LYS A 449 25.81 2.87 -2.89
CA LYS A 449 25.56 4.23 -3.42
C LYS A 449 24.09 4.65 -3.37
N ILE A 450 23.20 3.72 -3.02
CA ILE A 450 21.76 3.95 -2.92
C ILE A 450 21.40 4.15 -1.45
N ALA A 451 20.66 5.22 -1.18
CA ALA A 451 20.16 5.52 0.15
C ALA A 451 18.83 4.82 0.44
N VAL A 452 17.96 4.70 -0.57
CA VAL A 452 16.60 4.16 -0.42
C VAL A 452 16.21 3.34 -1.65
N ILE A 453 15.59 2.18 -1.41
CA ILE A 453 14.84 1.47 -2.45
C ILE A 453 13.37 1.91 -2.40
N CYS A 454 12.83 2.31 -3.54
CA CYS A 454 11.47 2.80 -3.70
C CYS A 454 10.84 2.21 -4.96
N HIS A 455 9.52 2.03 -4.91
CA HIS A 455 8.71 1.50 -6.01
C HIS A 455 7.35 2.17 -5.94
N HIS A 456 6.71 2.31 -7.11
CA HIS A 456 5.32 2.70 -7.14
C HIS A 456 4.47 1.50 -6.79
N THR A 457 3.26 1.78 -6.37
CA THR A 457 2.23 0.77 -6.33
C THR A 457 0.96 1.35 -6.90
N LYS A 458 0.27 0.50 -7.64
CA LYS A 458 -1.12 0.77 -7.94
C LYS A 458 -1.96 0.79 -6.65
N PHE A 459 -1.49 0.10 -5.57
CA PHE A 459 -2.27 0.00 -4.32
C PHE A 459 -1.59 0.09 -2.91
N ALA A 460 -0.26 0.25 -2.71
CA ALA A 460 0.40 0.57 -1.41
C ALA A 460 1.96 0.78 -1.49
N ALA A 461 2.48 2.02 -1.57
CA ALA A 461 3.87 2.51 -1.29
C ALA A 461 4.41 3.67 -2.17
N VAL A 462 5.18 4.57 -1.52
CA VAL A 462 6.01 5.76 -1.92
C VAL A 462 5.46 6.75 -2.96
N SER A 463 4.51 6.39 -3.82
CA SER A 463 3.78 7.30 -4.72
C SER A 463 2.50 6.60 -5.19
N GLY A 464 1.45 6.66 -4.37
CA GLY A 464 0.17 6.03 -4.72
C GLY A 464 -0.52 6.72 -5.90
N GLN A 465 -0.74 6.00 -7.00
CA GLN A 465 -1.51 6.44 -8.18
C GLN A 465 -2.96 5.94 -8.10
N PRO A 466 -3.98 6.81 -8.05
CA PRO A 466 -5.38 6.36 -8.12
C PRO A 466 -5.79 5.96 -9.56
N THR A 467 -6.65 4.94 -9.70
CA THR A 467 -7.19 4.47 -10.98
C THR A 467 -8.43 5.27 -11.46
N HIS A 468 -8.77 5.19 -12.76
CA HIS A 468 -10.00 5.73 -13.38
C HIS A 468 -11.26 5.16 -12.70
N GLN A 469 -12.29 5.96 -12.41
CA GLN A 469 -13.53 5.48 -11.76
C GLN A 469 -14.83 6.02 -12.38
N THR A 470 -15.81 5.13 -12.55
CA THR A 470 -17.19 5.41 -13.01
C THR A 470 -18.21 4.91 -11.97
N GLY A 471 -19.22 5.72 -11.59
CA GLY A 471 -20.45 5.24 -10.90
C GLY A 471 -20.75 5.78 -9.47
N ASN A 472 -22.04 6.00 -9.15
CA ASN A 472 -22.66 6.99 -8.23
C ASN A 472 -22.66 6.78 -6.69
N GLY A 473 -22.71 7.91 -5.96
CA GLY A 473 -23.70 8.20 -4.89
C GLY A 473 -23.44 7.76 -3.45
N VAL A 474 -22.98 6.53 -3.23
CA VAL A 474 -22.66 5.97 -1.89
C VAL A 474 -21.25 5.35 -1.88
N GLY A 475 -20.73 4.99 -3.06
CA GLY A 475 -19.37 4.45 -3.24
C GLY A 475 -18.24 5.44 -2.98
N ALA A 476 -18.48 6.76 -3.07
CA ALA A 476 -17.42 7.76 -2.89
C ALA A 476 -16.79 7.71 -1.49
N THR A 477 -17.57 7.55 -0.41
CA THR A 477 -17.03 7.51 0.97
C THR A 477 -16.24 6.23 1.25
N ILE A 478 -16.71 5.08 0.72
CA ILE A 478 -16.02 3.79 0.82
C ILE A 478 -14.69 3.82 0.04
N GLN A 479 -14.67 4.46 -1.13
CA GLN A 479 -13.47 4.67 -1.96
C GLN A 479 -12.47 5.65 -1.34
N ARG A 480 -12.93 6.67 -0.59
CA ARG A 480 -12.04 7.63 0.09
C ARG A 480 -11.43 7.04 1.36
N LEU A 481 -12.13 6.09 1.99
CA LEU A 481 -11.58 5.28 3.08
C LEU A 481 -10.59 4.22 2.57
N HIS A 482 -10.74 3.78 1.31
CA HIS A 482 -9.76 2.91 0.65
C HIS A 482 -8.37 3.56 0.62
N PHE A 483 -8.27 4.84 0.23
CA PHE A 483 -6.99 5.57 0.30
C PHE A 483 -6.35 5.56 1.71
N ALA A 484 -7.12 5.92 2.74
CA ALA A 484 -6.63 5.85 4.13
C ALA A 484 -6.25 4.42 4.54
N THR A 485 -6.98 3.43 4.04
CA THR A 485 -6.72 2.00 4.28
C THR A 485 -5.40 1.56 3.65
N MET A 486 -5.07 2.05 2.47
CA MET A 486 -3.80 1.76 1.79
C MET A 486 -2.61 2.35 2.55
N MET A 487 -2.74 3.59 3.04
CA MET A 487 -1.70 4.19 3.90
C MET A 487 -1.54 3.40 5.20
N MET A 488 -2.64 2.98 5.83
CA MET A 488 -2.59 2.11 7.00
C MET A 488 -1.89 0.78 6.70
N GLN A 489 -2.17 0.15 5.55
CA GLN A 489 -1.52 -1.10 5.15
C GLN A 489 -0.02 -0.92 4.88
N SER A 490 0.36 0.15 4.20
CA SER A 490 1.77 0.53 3.99
C SER A 490 2.52 0.60 5.33
N PHE A 491 1.96 1.29 6.33
CA PHE A 491 2.63 1.42 7.64
C PHE A 491 2.50 0.20 8.55
N ILE A 492 1.38 -0.50 8.55
CA ILE A 492 1.13 -1.59 9.51
C ILE A 492 1.65 -2.93 8.97
N VAL A 493 1.34 -3.25 7.71
CA VAL A 493 1.61 -4.55 7.08
C VAL A 493 2.98 -4.55 6.42
N VAL A 494 3.20 -3.61 5.50
CA VAL A 494 4.47 -3.52 4.74
C VAL A 494 5.59 -2.93 5.60
N GLN A 495 5.23 -2.19 6.64
CA GLN A 495 6.13 -1.51 7.58
C GLN A 495 7.02 -0.47 6.91
N GLU A 496 6.47 0.24 5.94
CA GLU A 496 7.16 1.34 5.32
C GLU A 496 7.43 2.44 6.33
N THR A 497 8.54 3.12 6.13
CA THR A 497 8.92 4.28 6.95
C THR A 497 8.40 5.58 6.36
N HIS A 498 8.03 5.58 5.08
CA HIS A 498 7.68 6.78 4.32
C HIS A 498 6.55 6.53 3.33
N TYR A 499 5.72 7.54 3.10
CA TYR A 499 4.69 7.50 2.06
C TYR A 499 4.58 8.86 1.38
N ASP A 500 4.85 8.95 0.07
CA ASP A 500 4.41 10.09 -0.73
C ASP A 500 3.15 9.72 -1.50
N PHE A 501 2.21 10.67 -1.57
CA PHE A 501 1.12 10.60 -2.53
C PHE A 501 1.65 10.93 -3.93
N TRP A 502 0.91 10.57 -4.97
CA TRP A 502 1.20 11.05 -6.33
C TRP A 502 1.02 12.58 -6.42
N THR A 503 0.13 13.08 -7.27
CA THR A 503 0.02 14.51 -7.49
C THR A 503 -0.75 15.15 -6.34
N LEU A 504 -0.13 16.12 -5.65
CA LEU A 504 -0.82 16.84 -4.56
C LEU A 504 -2.03 17.62 -5.08
N LEU A 505 -1.98 18.07 -6.34
CA LEU A 505 -3.06 18.78 -7.00
C LEU A 505 -3.39 18.18 -8.36
N SER A 506 -4.66 18.28 -8.77
CA SER A 506 -5.07 17.88 -10.12
C SER A 506 -6.08 18.84 -10.75
N MET A 507 -6.19 18.79 -12.07
CA MET A 507 -7.16 19.58 -12.82
C MET A 507 -8.56 18.99 -12.60
N ILE A 508 -9.53 19.83 -12.27
CA ILE A 508 -10.91 19.40 -12.14
C ILE A 508 -11.53 19.10 -13.51
N GLY A 509 -12.19 17.95 -13.65
CA GLY A 509 -12.79 17.48 -14.90
C GLY A 509 -14.15 18.11 -15.25
N CYS A 510 -14.54 19.19 -14.55
CA CYS A 510 -15.83 19.86 -14.74
C CYS A 510 -15.66 21.38 -14.67
N SER A 511 -16.73 22.15 -14.92
CA SER A 511 -16.72 23.61 -14.79
C SER A 511 -17.44 24.04 -13.50
N PRO A 512 -16.71 24.40 -12.42
CA PRO A 512 -17.35 24.72 -11.13
C PRO A 512 -18.17 26.01 -11.18
N LEU A 513 -17.81 26.97 -12.03
CA LEU A 513 -18.59 28.20 -12.18
C LEU A 513 -19.95 27.95 -12.84
N GLY A 514 -20.03 26.98 -13.76
CA GLY A 514 -21.28 26.59 -14.41
C GLY A 514 -22.10 25.58 -13.59
N ASN A 515 -21.43 24.72 -12.81
CA ASN A 515 -22.07 23.74 -11.94
C ASN A 515 -21.25 23.59 -10.63
N PRO A 516 -21.53 24.41 -9.59
CA PRO A 516 -20.77 24.36 -8.34
C PRO A 516 -20.78 23.00 -7.64
N SER A 517 -21.83 22.21 -7.82
CA SER A 517 -21.95 20.87 -7.23
C SER A 517 -21.08 19.81 -7.90
N CYS A 518 -20.51 20.11 -9.08
CA CYS A 518 -19.70 19.15 -9.83
C CYS A 518 -18.40 18.78 -9.08
N VAL A 519 -17.92 19.67 -8.20
CA VAL A 519 -16.72 19.45 -7.36
C VAL A 519 -16.90 18.31 -6.35
N ASN A 520 -18.15 18.01 -5.99
CA ASN A 520 -18.51 16.91 -5.11
C ASN A 520 -18.95 15.66 -5.88
N SER A 521 -19.06 15.77 -7.19
CA SER A 521 -19.52 14.68 -8.06
C SER A 521 -18.34 13.78 -8.44
N ILE A 522 -18.64 12.52 -8.71
CA ILE A 522 -17.66 11.55 -9.16
C ILE A 522 -17.18 11.96 -10.54
N ASN A 523 -15.87 12.08 -10.71
CA ASN A 523 -15.26 12.38 -11.99
C ASN A 523 -15.30 11.13 -12.88
N THR A 524 -16.40 10.90 -13.59
CA THR A 524 -16.58 9.73 -14.47
C THR A 524 -15.77 9.81 -15.77
N SER A 525 -15.23 10.99 -16.09
CA SER A 525 -14.52 11.29 -17.35
C SER A 525 -13.02 11.57 -17.15
N GLY A 526 -12.51 11.50 -15.92
CA GLY A 526 -11.13 11.81 -15.58
C GLY A 526 -10.63 11.02 -14.35
N TRP A 527 -9.48 11.43 -13.82
CA TRP A 527 -8.85 10.78 -12.67
C TRP A 527 -9.24 11.49 -11.38
N GLN A 528 -9.38 10.73 -10.29
CA GLN A 528 -9.50 11.27 -8.92
C GLN A 528 -8.12 11.25 -8.24
N ASP A 529 -7.13 11.83 -8.92
CA ASP A 529 -5.70 11.69 -8.67
C ASP A 529 -5.09 12.80 -7.80
N GLY A 530 -5.82 13.88 -7.52
CA GLY A 530 -5.37 14.98 -6.65
C GLY A 530 -5.94 14.92 -5.22
N LEU A 531 -5.20 15.48 -4.26
CA LEU A 531 -5.75 15.81 -2.93
C LEU A 531 -6.60 17.08 -3.00
N ILE A 532 -6.14 18.05 -3.79
CA ILE A 532 -6.78 19.35 -4.03
C ILE A 532 -6.98 19.51 -5.55
N TYR A 533 -8.11 20.09 -5.97
CA TYR A 533 -8.38 20.35 -7.37
C TYR A 533 -8.39 21.85 -7.69
N TYR A 534 -8.09 22.19 -8.93
CA TYR A 534 -8.19 23.55 -9.48
C TYR A 534 -8.85 23.52 -10.86
N ASP A 535 -9.42 24.65 -11.27
CA ASP A 535 -10.04 24.80 -12.59
C ASP A 535 -8.96 24.98 -13.67
N PRO A 536 -8.83 24.07 -14.66
CA PRO A 536 -7.84 24.24 -15.73
C PRO A 536 -8.14 25.43 -16.65
N ASN A 537 -9.37 25.99 -16.63
CA ASN A 537 -9.77 27.15 -17.42
C ASN A 537 -9.61 28.49 -16.65
N TYR A 538 -8.85 28.50 -15.56
CA TYR A 538 -8.63 29.66 -14.69
C TYR A 538 -8.21 30.92 -15.46
N ALA A 539 -7.43 30.76 -16.53
CA ALA A 539 -6.95 31.87 -17.35
C ALA A 539 -8.07 32.56 -18.13
N GLN A 540 -9.10 31.81 -18.54
CA GLN A 540 -10.23 32.33 -19.31
C GLN A 540 -11.35 32.85 -18.39
N ASN A 541 -11.59 32.19 -17.27
CA ASN A 541 -12.77 32.43 -16.44
C ASN A 541 -12.48 33.09 -15.07
N GLY A 542 -11.20 33.25 -14.70
CA GLY A 542 -10.78 33.86 -13.44
C GLY A 542 -11.04 33.00 -12.19
N ASN A 543 -11.33 31.71 -12.34
CA ASN A 543 -11.58 30.79 -11.24
C ASN A 543 -10.26 30.29 -10.63
N PHE A 544 -9.76 31.01 -9.63
CA PHE A 544 -8.56 30.63 -8.88
C PHE A 544 -8.87 29.83 -7.60
N ALA A 545 -10.07 29.25 -7.47
CA ALA A 545 -10.45 28.52 -6.27
C ALA A 545 -9.72 27.17 -6.18
N LEU A 546 -9.48 26.74 -4.93
CA LEU A 546 -8.93 25.44 -4.59
C LEU A 546 -10.04 24.58 -3.99
N TYR A 547 -10.23 23.38 -4.53
CA TYR A 547 -11.30 22.46 -4.13
C TYR A 547 -10.71 21.27 -3.37
N LEU A 548 -10.93 21.22 -2.06
CA LEU A 548 -10.41 20.15 -1.21
C LEU A 548 -11.30 18.91 -1.32
N THR A 549 -10.67 17.73 -1.40
CA THR A 549 -11.40 16.45 -1.36
C THR A 549 -11.33 15.79 0.01
N LYS A 550 -12.06 14.70 0.22
CA LYS A 550 -11.84 13.89 1.43
C LYS A 550 -10.45 13.24 1.45
N HIS A 551 -9.78 13.03 0.31
CA HIS A 551 -8.38 12.56 0.31
C HIS A 551 -7.47 13.56 1.03
N TYR A 552 -7.70 14.87 0.85
CA TYR A 552 -7.01 15.90 1.61
C TYR A 552 -7.22 15.72 3.13
N TRP A 553 -8.47 15.57 3.57
CA TRP A 553 -8.77 15.44 4.99
C TRP A 553 -8.28 14.13 5.60
N THR A 554 -8.32 13.01 4.87
CA THR A 554 -7.72 11.76 5.31
C THR A 554 -6.19 11.86 5.37
N MET A 555 -5.55 12.46 4.35
CA MET A 555 -4.11 12.69 4.34
C MET A 555 -3.67 13.59 5.49
N LYS A 556 -4.51 14.55 5.89
CA LYS A 556 -4.24 15.45 7.03
C LYS A 556 -4.01 14.69 8.33
N HIS A 557 -4.68 13.56 8.57
CA HIS A 557 -4.41 12.71 9.73
C HIS A 557 -2.98 12.15 9.68
N PHE A 558 -2.56 11.60 8.55
CA PHE A 558 -1.22 11.03 8.43
C PHE A 558 -0.13 12.10 8.43
N GLY A 559 -0.29 13.17 7.65
CA GLY A 559 0.72 14.24 7.56
C GLY A 559 0.95 14.98 8.88
N ASN A 560 -0.04 15.06 9.77
CA ASN A 560 0.14 15.68 11.10
C ASN A 560 0.63 14.72 12.18
N PHE A 561 0.37 13.41 12.06
CA PHE A 561 0.65 12.44 13.14
C PHE A 561 1.64 11.33 12.79
N VAL A 562 2.09 11.25 11.54
CA VAL A 562 3.15 10.35 11.06
C VAL A 562 4.31 11.23 10.58
N LYS A 563 5.17 11.62 11.53
CA LYS A 563 6.25 12.58 11.32
C LYS A 563 7.64 11.93 11.37
N PRO A 564 8.66 12.56 10.78
CA PRO A 564 10.04 12.10 10.92
C PRO A 564 10.42 11.91 12.39
N GLY A 565 11.01 10.76 12.72
CA GLY A 565 11.44 10.42 14.08
C GLY A 565 10.36 9.82 14.98
N PHE A 566 9.08 9.90 14.61
CA PHE A 566 8.01 9.23 15.35
C PHE A 566 8.10 7.72 15.14
N VAL A 567 7.65 6.93 16.11
CA VAL A 567 7.84 5.48 16.10
C VAL A 567 6.51 4.74 16.13
N ARG A 568 6.36 3.75 15.26
CA ARG A 568 5.20 2.87 15.28
C ARG A 568 5.28 1.87 16.42
N HIS A 569 4.17 1.63 17.10
CA HIS A 569 4.01 0.54 18.05
C HIS A 569 3.11 -0.55 17.48
N ALA A 570 3.40 -1.80 17.83
CA ALA A 570 2.51 -2.91 17.52
C ALA A 570 1.22 -2.81 18.36
N VAL A 571 0.11 -3.27 17.81
CA VAL A 571 -1.19 -3.34 18.48
C VAL A 571 -1.67 -4.79 18.39
N ASP A 572 -2.05 -5.36 19.52
CA ASP A 572 -2.63 -6.71 19.63
C ASP A 572 -4.14 -6.60 19.87
N GLY A 573 -4.95 -7.53 19.34
CA GLY A 573 -6.42 -7.49 19.40
C GLY A 573 -7.08 -7.30 18.03
N SER A 574 -7.97 -8.22 17.69
CA SER A 574 -8.11 -8.78 16.34
C SER A 574 -8.89 -7.99 15.28
N ASN A 575 -9.54 -6.86 15.59
CA ASN A 575 -10.55 -6.29 14.66
C ASN A 575 -10.32 -4.84 14.21
N THR A 576 -9.18 -4.23 14.55
CA THR A 576 -9.07 -2.77 14.48
C THR A 576 -7.78 -2.38 13.77
N ARG A 577 -7.92 -1.81 12.57
CA ARG A 577 -6.82 -1.22 11.78
C ARG A 577 -6.29 0.03 12.49
N ILE A 578 -5.65 -0.16 13.65
CA ILE A 578 -5.12 0.90 14.50
C ILE A 578 -3.65 1.09 14.18
N LEU A 579 -3.31 2.29 13.71
CA LEU A 579 -1.93 2.74 13.68
C LEU A 579 -1.63 3.47 14.99
N ALA A 580 -0.78 2.87 15.82
CA ALA A 580 -0.26 3.49 17.02
C ALA A 580 1.10 4.14 16.75
N VAL A 581 1.18 5.44 16.98
CA VAL A 581 2.37 6.26 16.74
C VAL A 581 2.80 6.97 18.02
N GLU A 582 4.07 6.83 18.37
CA GLU A 582 4.68 7.49 19.51
C GLU A 582 5.58 8.65 19.05
N SER A 583 5.41 9.79 19.70
CA SER A 583 6.35 10.92 19.70
C SER A 583 6.96 11.10 21.09
N ASP A 584 7.90 12.02 21.24
CA ASP A 584 8.50 12.34 22.54
C ASP A 584 7.45 12.77 23.59
N THR A 585 6.38 13.42 23.15
CA THR A 585 5.39 14.05 24.04
C THR A 585 4.02 13.38 24.04
N ALA A 586 3.73 12.46 23.12
CA ALA A 586 2.40 11.89 22.97
C ALA A 586 2.40 10.51 22.31
N PHE A 587 1.35 9.73 22.61
CA PHE A 587 0.88 8.62 21.76
C PHE A 587 -0.30 9.11 20.92
N THR A 588 -0.32 8.71 19.65
CA THR A 588 -1.42 8.98 18.73
C THR A 588 -1.94 7.68 18.16
N LEU A 589 -3.25 7.47 18.23
CA LEU A 589 -3.91 6.30 17.63
C LEU A 589 -4.76 6.78 16.46
N LEU A 590 -4.55 6.21 15.28
CA LEU A 590 -5.39 6.42 14.11
C LEU A 590 -6.15 5.12 13.85
N ALA A 591 -7.46 5.16 13.63
CA ALA A 591 -8.25 3.97 13.32
C ALA A 591 -9.31 4.24 12.26
N ILE A 592 -9.54 3.22 11.44
CA ILE A 592 -10.55 3.22 10.37
C ILE A 592 -11.73 2.36 10.80
N ASN A 593 -12.94 2.89 10.66
CA ASN A 593 -14.17 2.10 10.67
C ASN A 593 -14.75 2.01 9.26
N PRO A 594 -14.63 0.85 8.59
CA PRO A 594 -15.20 0.64 7.27
C PRO A 594 -16.70 0.33 7.29
N TYR A 595 -17.28 0.05 8.47
CA TYR A 595 -18.66 -0.37 8.61
C TYR A 595 -19.62 0.81 8.53
N THR A 596 -20.86 0.52 8.11
CA THR A 596 -21.96 1.49 8.08
C THR A 596 -22.59 1.72 9.46
N THR A 597 -22.12 1.01 10.48
CA THR A 597 -22.55 1.12 11.88
C THR A 597 -21.41 1.66 12.74
N GLN A 598 -21.77 2.29 13.85
CA GLN A 598 -20.80 2.75 14.83
C GLN A 598 -20.19 1.54 15.54
N THR A 599 -18.87 1.57 15.72
CA THR A 599 -18.15 0.59 16.53
C THR A 599 -17.50 1.27 17.72
N THR A 600 -17.23 0.51 18.77
CA THR A 600 -16.52 0.99 19.95
C THR A 600 -15.47 -0.03 20.32
N ILE A 601 -14.23 0.45 20.48
CA ILE A 601 -13.09 -0.40 20.74
C ILE A 601 -12.51 0.02 22.10
N PRO A 602 -12.50 -0.87 23.11
CA PRO A 602 -11.70 -0.64 24.29
C PRO A 602 -10.22 -0.83 23.95
N VAL A 603 -9.40 0.19 24.21
CA VAL A 603 -7.95 0.15 23.95
C VAL A 603 -7.17 0.35 25.24
N SER A 604 -6.28 -0.59 25.54
CA SER A 604 -5.34 -0.48 26.66
C SER A 604 -3.90 -0.29 26.16
N PHE A 605 -3.01 0.11 27.06
CA PHE A 605 -1.57 0.20 26.79
C PHE A 605 -0.86 -0.83 27.67
N GLN A 606 -0.03 -1.68 27.06
CA GLN A 606 0.71 -2.72 27.77
C GLN A 606 1.67 -2.13 28.81
N ASP A 607 2.29 -0.99 28.49
CA ASP A 607 3.12 -0.26 29.44
C ASP A 607 2.24 0.51 30.44
N THR A 608 1.99 -0.12 31.58
CA THR A 608 1.22 0.44 32.70
C THR A 608 1.94 1.57 33.45
N SER A 609 3.22 1.83 33.16
CA SER A 609 3.95 2.97 33.70
C SER A 609 3.57 4.28 32.99
N LEU A 610 3.06 4.21 31.76
CA LEU A 610 2.61 5.38 31.02
C LEU A 610 1.50 6.11 31.77
N ARG A 611 1.61 7.44 31.81
CA ARG A 611 0.57 8.35 32.27
C ARG A 611 0.09 9.14 31.07
N LEU A 612 -1.10 8.78 30.58
CA LEU A 612 -1.65 9.32 29.35
C LEU A 612 -2.89 10.15 29.66
N GLN A 613 -2.97 11.33 29.05
CA GLN A 613 -4.16 12.17 29.06
C GLN A 613 -4.63 12.38 27.62
N ALA A 614 -5.87 12.02 27.31
CA ALA A 614 -6.45 12.36 26.02
C ALA A 614 -6.62 13.88 25.90
N THR A 615 -6.12 14.47 24.82
CA THR A 615 -6.12 15.94 24.61
C THR A 615 -6.89 16.35 23.38
N HIS A 616 -6.82 15.55 22.30
CA HIS A 616 -7.53 15.84 21.06
C HIS A 616 -8.11 14.59 20.44
N THR A 617 -9.22 14.76 19.72
CA THR A 617 -9.78 13.75 18.83
C THR A 617 -10.26 14.42 17.55
N TYR A 618 -9.85 13.88 16.41
CA TYR A 618 -10.18 14.37 15.08
C TYR A 618 -10.86 13.28 14.27
N ARG A 619 -11.91 13.62 13.53
CA ARG A 619 -12.64 12.67 12.69
C ARG A 619 -12.88 13.20 11.28
N THR A 620 -12.64 12.34 10.30
CA THR A 620 -13.06 12.54 8.91
C THR A 620 -14.08 11.46 8.55
N SER A 621 -15.24 11.87 8.06
CA SER A 621 -16.35 11.02 7.63
C SER A 621 -17.00 11.61 6.36
N ALA A 622 -18.15 11.09 5.92
CA ALA A 622 -18.88 11.70 4.81
C ALA A 622 -19.25 13.18 5.10
N THR A 623 -19.62 13.49 6.34
CA THR A 623 -20.13 14.81 6.75
C THR A 623 -19.11 15.64 7.54
N GLU A 624 -17.97 15.06 7.92
CA GLU A 624 -16.96 15.72 8.76
C GLU A 624 -15.61 15.78 8.04
N ASP A 625 -14.94 16.92 8.15
CA ASP A 625 -13.65 17.23 7.54
C ASP A 625 -12.64 17.54 8.65
N PHE A 626 -11.90 16.51 9.10
CA PHE A 626 -10.97 16.62 10.23
C PHE A 626 -11.59 17.34 11.45
N ALA A 627 -12.86 17.04 11.74
CA ALA A 627 -13.63 17.72 12.77
C ALA A 627 -13.13 17.34 14.16
N SER A 628 -13.08 18.31 15.08
CA SER A 628 -12.84 18.00 16.49
C SER A 628 -14.07 17.34 17.10
N VAL A 629 -13.87 16.19 17.74
CA VAL A 629 -14.95 15.40 18.36
C VAL A 629 -14.61 15.05 19.81
N GLY A 630 -15.56 14.44 20.52
CA GLY A 630 -15.42 14.09 21.93
C GLY A 630 -14.19 13.21 22.22
N LEU A 631 -13.53 13.50 23.35
CA LEU A 631 -12.38 12.74 23.83
C LEU A 631 -12.79 11.32 24.26
N PRO A 632 -11.89 10.33 24.14
CA PRO A 632 -12.15 8.98 24.62
C PRO A 632 -12.16 8.97 26.14
N VAL A 633 -12.99 8.08 26.71
CA VAL A 633 -13.16 7.95 28.16
C VAL A 633 -12.32 6.78 28.65
N LEU A 634 -11.51 6.98 29.69
CA LEU A 634 -10.79 5.92 30.38
C LEU A 634 -11.70 5.26 31.42
N SER A 635 -11.94 3.97 31.29
CA SER A 635 -12.70 3.18 32.26
C SER A 635 -12.10 1.78 32.38
N ASN A 636 -11.97 1.27 33.60
CA ASN A 636 -11.43 -0.08 33.88
C ASN A 636 -10.08 -0.36 33.19
N GLY A 637 -9.20 0.66 33.12
CA GLY A 637 -7.87 0.53 32.51
C GLY A 637 -7.84 0.55 30.98
N SER A 638 -8.97 0.78 30.31
CA SER A 638 -9.06 0.89 28.85
C SER A 638 -9.74 2.17 28.40
N TRP A 639 -9.25 2.76 27.30
CA TRP A 639 -9.85 3.90 26.62
C TRP A 639 -10.96 3.42 25.68
N SER A 640 -12.16 3.99 25.79
CA SER A 640 -13.25 3.71 24.87
C SER A 640 -13.11 4.57 23.61
N LEU A 641 -12.63 3.96 22.52
CA LEU A 641 -12.50 4.63 21.22
C LEU A 641 -13.79 4.44 20.41
N ILE A 642 -14.55 5.52 20.24
CA ILE A 642 -15.80 5.52 19.48
C ILE A 642 -15.52 5.84 18.02
N LEU A 643 -15.86 4.91 17.14
CA LEU A 643 -15.69 5.03 15.70
C LEU A 643 -17.03 5.15 14.99
N ALA A 644 -17.31 6.34 14.45
CA ALA A 644 -18.51 6.56 13.65
C ALA A 644 -18.50 5.71 12.35
N PRO A 645 -19.65 5.41 11.74
CA PRO A 645 -19.73 4.73 10.45
C PRO A 645 -18.81 5.33 9.38
N THR A 646 -18.13 4.48 8.60
CA THR A 646 -17.35 4.88 7.42
C THR A 646 -16.43 6.09 7.68
N SER A 647 -15.57 5.98 8.69
CA SER A 647 -14.78 7.11 9.17
C SER A 647 -13.32 6.75 9.47
N LEU A 648 -12.46 7.76 9.41
CA LEU A 648 -11.11 7.75 9.97
C LEU A 648 -11.10 8.66 11.20
N THR A 649 -10.67 8.15 12.34
CA THR A 649 -10.57 8.91 13.59
C THR A 649 -9.16 8.83 14.15
N THR A 650 -8.69 9.95 14.70
CA THR A 650 -7.39 10.06 15.38
C THR A 650 -7.58 10.56 16.80
N TRP A 651 -6.98 9.86 17.76
CA TRP A 651 -6.93 10.25 19.17
C TRP A 651 -5.50 10.56 19.57
N VAL A 652 -5.30 11.69 20.25
CA VAL A 652 -4.00 12.12 20.76
C VAL A 652 -4.00 12.02 22.28
N PHE A 653 -3.01 11.32 22.81
CA PHE A 653 -2.78 11.07 24.23
C PHE A 653 -1.44 11.68 24.64
N SER A 654 -1.46 12.81 25.33
CA SER A 654 -0.25 13.44 25.84
C SER A 654 0.35 12.64 26.99
N LYS A 655 1.68 12.51 27.00
CA LYS A 655 2.44 11.91 28.10
C LYS A 655 2.54 12.91 29.24
N VAL A 656 1.97 12.55 30.39
CA VAL A 656 2.05 13.33 31.63
C VAL A 656 3.26 12.86 32.42
N LYS A 657 4.02 13.81 32.97
CA LYS A 657 5.19 13.51 33.82
C LYS A 657 4.77 13.13 35.24
#